data_AF-A0A818PWK3-F1
#
_entry.id   AF-A0A818PWK3-F1
#
_cell.length_a   1.000
_cell.length_b   1.000
_cell.length_c   1.000
_cell.angle_alpha   90.00
_cell.angle_beta   90.00
_cell.angle_gamma   90.00
#
_symmetry.space_group_name_H-M   'P 1'
#
loop_
_entity.id
_entity.type
_entity.pdbx_description
1 polymer ?
#
loop_
_entity_poly.entity_id
_entity_poly.type
_entity_poly.pdbx_seq_one_letter_code
_entity_poly.pdbx_strand_id
1 'polypeptide(L)'
;MTTNVEADLTKKLETSSLEAAQHEIPISKDTADALKAQANEAFKNGDYDTATELYSKAIEIYPDAILYSNRSFAYLRREWYGYALIDAKKALEYDSKYIKAFYRRASAYMALGKYPLAFNDYEYVKKVCPNDKDALLKYEECKKIVTRIRFEKAIAVDESTKSVVNQIDLNSMTIEKEYDGPHLDAEGRVTKEFMFELLPYFENQKKLHKKYAYQIILQILTLLKTLPSLIDITVPSKHKFTICGDVHGQFYDLLNIFKLNGPPSDQNPYLFNGDFVDRGSFSMECILTLFGFKLLYPDHFFLARGNHESLTMNQMYGFEGEVKAKYTVQMFQLFTEVFNYLPLSHCINNKVLVMHGGLFSKDDVTLKDIRAIERVKQPPEDGLMSEILWSDPQPQNGRSESKRGVGLQFGPDVTERFLKFNNLEYVVRSHEVKQEGYELAHNGKCITVFSAPNYCDSMGNKGAYITITGDDVRPKFTSYTAVPHPPVRPMMYANQLSMFDNRVAVESSAYPWSAVGKLSTGCTGTLVGSDLVLTAAHCVIDSKTHALSTKSLYFYANMIDGKSSHQAFVSHIWWGTTDPNTNRNKDWALLRLDKKLGDTQGWLGVRMLSTNTMIATSGTLVGYSADFRNSKTAGVHIGCSITKQLKDDLFIHNCDMTRGASGGPIFANWNGSPYIYALNVAEFRHGGDQSLQIWNFNDNEANVAMWSVELMNKINSLKQS
;
A
#
# COMPACT_ATOMS: atom_id res chain seq x y z
N MET A 1 68.18 -30.37 -56.69
CA MET A 1 69.43 -29.99 -56.02
C MET A 1 69.14 -28.66 -55.34
N THR A 2 68.72 -28.71 -54.07
CA THR A 2 69.58 -28.62 -52.86
C THR A 2 69.93 -27.15 -52.59
N THR A 3 69.74 -26.53 -51.42
CA THR A 3 69.44 -26.99 -50.05
C THR A 3 69.38 -25.72 -49.19
N ASN A 4 68.55 -25.73 -48.13
CA ASN A 4 68.65 -24.91 -46.90
C ASN A 4 68.30 -23.42 -46.92
N VAL A 5 66.99 -23.11 -46.91
CA VAL A 5 66.47 -21.84 -46.32
C VAL A 5 65.36 -22.09 -45.26
N GLU A 6 64.99 -23.34 -44.98
CA GLU A 6 63.93 -23.70 -44.00
C GLU A 6 64.44 -24.10 -42.59
N ALA A 7 65.68 -23.76 -42.24
CA ALA A 7 66.26 -24.14 -40.94
C ALA A 7 66.45 -22.98 -39.93
N ASP A 8 66.04 -21.74 -40.27
CA ASP A 8 66.25 -20.57 -39.38
C ASP A 8 64.96 -19.84 -38.97
N LEU A 9 63.78 -20.41 -39.25
CA LEU A 9 62.47 -19.83 -38.89
C LEU A 9 61.66 -20.64 -37.88
N THR A 10 62.11 -21.83 -37.49
CA THR A 10 61.37 -22.74 -36.58
C THR A 10 62.06 -22.98 -35.24
N LYS A 11 63.00 -22.10 -34.84
CA LYS A 11 63.69 -22.17 -33.54
C LYS A 11 63.71 -20.84 -32.78
N LYS A 12 62.65 -20.05 -32.95
CA LYS A 12 62.34 -18.86 -32.15
C LYS A 12 60.89 -18.84 -31.64
N LEU A 13 60.24 -20.01 -31.61
CA LEU A 13 58.81 -20.15 -31.29
C LEU A 13 58.49 -21.03 -30.08
N GLU A 14 59.48 -21.52 -29.33
CA GLU A 14 59.25 -22.15 -28.02
C GLU A 14 60.39 -21.77 -27.08
N THR A 15 60.04 -21.29 -25.87
CA THR A 15 60.90 -20.84 -24.76
C THR A 15 61.38 -19.37 -24.77
N SER A 16 60.43 -18.43 -24.64
CA SER A 16 60.61 -17.31 -23.70
C SER A 16 59.27 -17.01 -23.00
N SER A 17 58.96 -17.87 -22.03
CA SER A 17 58.01 -17.54 -20.99
C SER A 17 58.57 -16.41 -20.12
N LEU A 18 57.65 -15.52 -19.72
CA LEU A 18 57.69 -14.56 -18.62
C LEU A 18 58.01 -13.11 -19.02
N GLU A 19 57.00 -12.27 -18.78
CA GLU A 19 57.02 -10.80 -18.64
C GLU A 19 56.97 -9.95 -19.91
N ALA A 20 55.75 -9.78 -20.47
CA ALA A 20 55.37 -8.55 -21.16
C ALA A 20 53.83 -8.35 -21.17
N ALA A 21 53.37 -7.57 -20.18
CA ALA A 21 52.21 -6.66 -20.18
C ALA A 21 50.95 -7.04 -21.01
N GLN A 22 50.03 -7.75 -20.36
CA GLN A 22 48.60 -7.48 -20.56
C GLN A 22 48.31 -6.10 -19.96
N HIS A 23 48.20 -5.07 -20.81
CA HIS A 23 47.59 -3.80 -20.43
C HIS A 23 46.06 -3.96 -20.56
N GLU A 24 45.45 -4.63 -19.57
CA GLU A 24 44.02 -4.49 -19.32
C GLU A 24 43.77 -3.05 -18.89
N ILE A 25 42.95 -2.32 -19.65
CA ILE A 25 42.48 -0.98 -19.30
C ILE A 25 41.73 -1.10 -17.97
N PRO A 26 42.14 -0.45 -16.88
CA PRO A 26 41.50 -0.62 -15.59
C PRO A 26 40.11 0.04 -15.63
N ILE A 27 39.09 -0.79 -15.74
CA ILE A 27 37.71 -0.45 -15.42
C ILE A 27 37.71 -0.02 -13.95
N SER A 28 37.79 1.28 -13.70
CA SER A 28 38.08 1.82 -12.37
C SER A 28 36.89 1.56 -11.44
N LYS A 29 37.09 0.63 -10.51
CA LYS A 29 36.20 0.38 -9.37
C LYS A 29 35.85 1.67 -8.63
N ASP A 30 36.76 2.64 -8.57
CA ASP A 30 36.52 3.96 -7.96
C ASP A 30 35.40 4.73 -8.68
N THR A 31 35.29 4.58 -10.00
CA THR A 31 34.21 5.20 -10.79
C THR A 31 32.86 4.56 -10.46
N ALA A 32 32.81 3.23 -10.37
CA ALA A 32 31.61 2.52 -9.94
C ALA A 32 31.23 2.85 -8.48
N ASP A 33 32.23 3.00 -7.59
CA ASP A 33 32.02 3.40 -6.19
C ASP A 33 31.53 4.84 -6.06
N ALA A 34 31.98 5.76 -6.92
CA ALA A 34 31.46 7.12 -6.99
C ALA A 34 29.99 7.15 -7.45
N LEU A 35 29.64 6.39 -8.49
CA LEU A 35 28.25 6.25 -8.93
C LEU A 35 27.37 5.60 -7.87
N LYS A 36 27.88 4.57 -7.17
CA LYS A 36 27.22 3.96 -6.01
C LYS A 36 26.94 4.97 -4.90
N ALA A 37 27.90 5.86 -4.61
CA ALA A 37 27.72 6.90 -3.59
C ALA A 37 26.61 7.88 -3.97
N GLN A 38 26.59 8.32 -5.24
CA GLN A 38 25.51 9.17 -5.76
C GLN A 38 24.16 8.45 -5.74
N ALA A 39 24.12 7.17 -6.12
CA ALA A 39 22.92 6.34 -6.08
C ALA A 39 22.38 6.15 -4.65
N ASN A 40 23.28 5.94 -3.68
CA ASN A 40 22.91 5.86 -2.27
C ASN A 40 22.32 7.18 -1.77
N GLU A 41 22.83 8.32 -2.23
CA GLU A 41 22.32 9.63 -1.84
C GLU A 41 20.94 9.92 -2.45
N ALA A 42 20.77 9.65 -3.75
CA ALA A 42 19.46 9.69 -4.41
C ALA A 42 18.44 8.79 -3.68
N PHE A 43 18.85 7.56 -3.33
CA PHE A 43 18.01 6.63 -2.58
C PHE A 43 17.59 7.18 -1.21
N LYS A 44 18.50 7.81 -0.45
CA LYS A 44 18.16 8.44 0.85
C LYS A 44 17.18 9.59 0.70
N ASN A 45 17.28 10.34 -0.39
CA ASN A 45 16.39 11.45 -0.71
C ASN A 45 15.02 10.98 -1.24
N GLY A 46 14.80 9.67 -1.38
CA GLY A 46 13.57 9.10 -1.93
C GLY A 46 13.49 9.14 -3.45
N ASP A 47 14.54 9.62 -4.14
CA ASP A 47 14.64 9.60 -5.60
C ASP A 47 15.13 8.22 -6.06
N TYR A 48 14.19 7.28 -6.05
CA TYR A 48 14.46 5.89 -6.42
C TYR A 48 14.69 5.71 -7.93
N ASP A 49 14.15 6.60 -8.77
CA ASP A 49 14.37 6.62 -10.21
C ASP A 49 15.85 6.84 -10.52
N THR A 50 16.39 7.98 -10.08
CA THR A 50 17.80 8.32 -10.25
C THR A 50 18.70 7.28 -9.57
N ALA A 51 18.31 6.78 -8.39
CA ALA A 51 19.06 5.71 -7.73
C ALA A 51 19.15 4.44 -8.60
N THR A 52 18.04 3.98 -9.17
CA THR A 52 18.04 2.79 -10.04
C THR A 52 18.89 2.95 -11.29
N GLU A 53 18.88 4.14 -11.92
CA GLU A 53 19.72 4.44 -13.08
C GLU A 53 21.21 4.46 -12.72
N LEU A 54 21.57 5.15 -11.63
CA LEU A 54 22.96 5.28 -11.20
C LEU A 54 23.54 3.93 -10.75
N TYR A 55 22.77 3.09 -10.04
CA TYR A 55 23.20 1.72 -9.75
C TYR A 55 23.38 0.90 -11.03
N SER A 56 22.52 1.08 -12.04
CA SER A 56 22.65 0.36 -13.31
C SER A 56 23.94 0.74 -14.04
N LYS A 57 24.26 2.04 -14.12
CA LYS A 57 25.54 2.53 -14.65
C LYS A 57 26.73 1.99 -13.87
N ALA A 58 26.64 1.94 -12.53
CA ALA A 58 27.70 1.38 -11.70
C ALA A 58 27.91 -0.13 -11.96
N ILE A 59 26.82 -0.88 -12.15
CA ILE A 59 26.84 -2.33 -12.45
C ILE A 59 27.44 -2.60 -13.84
N GLU A 60 27.12 -1.76 -14.84
CA GLU A 60 27.71 -1.85 -16.18
C GLU A 60 29.23 -1.69 -16.15
N ILE A 61 29.75 -0.84 -15.25
CA ILE A 61 31.18 -0.63 -15.06
C ILE A 61 31.78 -1.79 -14.24
N TYR A 62 31.33 -1.98 -13.00
CA TYR A 62 31.92 -3.00 -12.11
C TYR A 62 30.80 -3.75 -11.37
N PRO A 63 30.33 -4.89 -11.90
CA PRO A 63 29.24 -5.62 -11.27
C PRO A 63 29.70 -6.31 -9.98
N ASP A 64 28.99 -6.07 -8.87
CA ASP A 64 29.23 -6.73 -7.59
C ASP A 64 27.94 -7.00 -6.81
N ALA A 65 28.04 -7.84 -5.76
CA ALA A 65 26.90 -8.23 -4.94
C ALA A 65 26.23 -7.04 -4.23
N ILE A 66 26.99 -6.00 -3.87
CA ILE A 66 26.49 -4.85 -3.11
C ILE A 66 25.61 -3.98 -4.01
N LEU A 67 26.05 -3.71 -5.23
CA LEU A 67 25.34 -2.91 -6.22
C LEU A 67 24.02 -3.58 -6.61
N TYR A 68 24.04 -4.87 -6.94
CA TYR A 68 22.80 -5.62 -7.20
C TYR A 68 21.87 -5.60 -5.98
N SER A 69 22.37 -5.83 -4.77
CA SER A 69 21.52 -5.80 -3.58
C SER A 69 20.97 -4.41 -3.25
N ASN A 70 21.69 -3.33 -3.55
CA ASN A 70 21.23 -1.96 -3.33
C ASN A 70 20.20 -1.55 -4.39
N ARG A 71 20.42 -1.93 -5.66
CA ARG A 71 19.44 -1.71 -6.72
C ARG A 71 18.18 -2.53 -6.52
N SER A 72 18.30 -3.78 -6.05
CA SER A 72 17.18 -4.59 -5.56
C SER A 72 16.37 -3.85 -4.48
N PHE A 73 17.04 -3.16 -3.55
CA PHE A 73 16.35 -2.38 -2.54
C PHE A 73 15.62 -1.17 -3.12
N ALA A 74 16.20 -0.48 -4.10
CA ALA A 74 15.54 0.58 -4.85
C ALA A 74 14.29 0.05 -5.57
N TYR A 75 14.38 -1.11 -6.21
CA TYR A 75 13.23 -1.77 -6.83
C TYR A 75 12.13 -2.14 -5.82
N LEU A 76 12.47 -2.61 -4.61
CA LEU A 76 11.47 -2.85 -3.55
C LEU A 76 10.73 -1.57 -3.16
N ARG A 77 11.42 -0.42 -3.10
CA ARG A 77 10.81 0.88 -2.80
C ARG A 77 9.90 1.38 -3.91
N ARG A 78 10.13 0.92 -5.14
CA ARG A 78 9.33 1.21 -6.32
C ARG A 78 8.22 0.18 -6.59
N GLU A 79 8.08 -0.81 -5.72
CA GLU A 79 7.19 -1.96 -5.92
C GLU A 79 7.49 -2.80 -7.18
N TRP A 80 8.71 -2.72 -7.71
CA TRP A 80 9.20 -3.56 -8.82
C TRP A 80 9.76 -4.87 -8.29
N TYR A 81 8.90 -5.65 -7.65
CA TYR A 81 9.29 -6.82 -6.86
C TYR A 81 9.96 -7.92 -7.70
N GLY A 82 9.65 -8.02 -8.99
CA GLY A 82 10.31 -8.94 -9.92
C GLY A 82 11.77 -8.58 -10.14
N TYR A 83 12.04 -7.33 -10.51
CA TYR A 83 13.41 -6.84 -10.64
C TYR A 83 14.17 -6.89 -9.32
N ALA A 84 13.51 -6.56 -8.21
CA ALA A 84 14.10 -6.73 -6.88
C ALA A 84 14.52 -8.18 -6.62
N LEU A 85 13.67 -9.15 -7.00
CA LEU A 85 13.96 -10.57 -6.85
C LEU A 85 15.13 -11.03 -7.73
N ILE A 86 15.16 -10.60 -9.00
CA ILE A 86 16.23 -10.92 -9.96
C ILE A 86 17.57 -10.39 -9.46
N ASP A 87 17.63 -9.11 -9.08
CA ASP A 87 18.85 -8.50 -8.57
C ASP A 87 19.29 -9.13 -7.24
N ALA A 88 18.37 -9.47 -6.35
CA ALA A 88 18.71 -10.15 -5.10
C ALA A 88 19.29 -11.56 -5.35
N LYS A 89 18.76 -12.29 -6.35
CA LYS A 89 19.35 -13.57 -6.79
C LYS A 89 20.74 -13.35 -7.39
N LYS A 90 20.89 -12.34 -8.26
CA LYS A 90 22.17 -12.01 -8.89
C LYS A 90 23.22 -11.64 -7.84
N ALA A 91 22.86 -10.86 -6.82
CA ALA A 91 23.75 -10.55 -5.71
C ALA A 91 24.26 -11.82 -5.00
N LEU A 92 23.42 -12.86 -4.86
CA LEU A 92 23.81 -14.14 -4.27
C LEU A 92 24.63 -15.04 -5.20
N GLU A 93 24.58 -14.81 -6.53
CA GLU A 93 25.52 -15.45 -7.46
C GLU A 93 26.92 -14.88 -7.31
N TYR A 94 27.05 -13.57 -7.04
CA TYR A 94 28.34 -12.90 -6.80
C TYR A 94 28.88 -13.15 -5.39
N ASP A 95 28.01 -13.13 -4.36
CA ASP A 95 28.36 -13.48 -2.98
C ASP A 95 27.23 -14.29 -2.35
N SER A 96 27.40 -15.61 -2.33
CA SER A 96 26.41 -16.57 -1.83
C SER A 96 26.14 -16.45 -0.33
N LYS A 97 26.93 -15.67 0.41
CA LYS A 97 26.76 -15.44 1.85
C LYS A 97 26.31 -14.02 2.15
N TYR A 98 26.00 -13.20 1.14
CA TYR A 98 25.61 -11.81 1.34
C TYR A 98 24.22 -11.69 1.98
N ILE A 99 24.22 -11.48 3.30
CA ILE A 99 23.02 -11.50 4.15
C ILE A 99 21.94 -10.52 3.68
N LYS A 100 22.34 -9.31 3.25
CA LYS A 100 21.39 -8.31 2.76
C LYS A 100 20.66 -8.79 1.51
N ALA A 101 21.29 -9.57 0.62
CA ALA A 101 20.61 -10.11 -0.55
C ALA A 101 19.57 -11.17 -0.19
N PHE A 102 19.83 -12.06 0.78
CA PHE A 102 18.78 -12.96 1.31
C PHE A 102 17.60 -12.16 1.86
N TYR A 103 17.88 -11.11 2.62
CA TYR A 103 16.84 -10.25 3.17
C TYR A 103 16.05 -9.49 2.09
N ARG A 104 16.71 -8.97 1.03
CA ARG A 104 16.02 -8.34 -0.11
C ARG A 104 15.18 -9.35 -0.89
N ARG A 105 15.70 -10.56 -1.10
CA ARG A 105 15.00 -11.66 -1.78
C ARG A 105 13.76 -12.10 -1.00
N ALA A 106 13.88 -12.25 0.31
CA ALA A 106 12.76 -12.55 1.20
C ALA A 106 11.68 -11.46 1.15
N SER A 107 12.10 -10.19 1.16
CA SER A 107 11.18 -9.04 1.04
C SER A 107 10.46 -9.03 -0.31
N ALA A 108 11.15 -9.34 -1.40
CA ALA A 108 10.55 -9.48 -2.72
C ALA A 108 9.56 -10.66 -2.75
N TYR A 109 9.93 -11.82 -2.22
CA TYR A 109 9.02 -12.96 -2.13
C TYR A 109 7.78 -12.69 -1.29
N MET A 110 7.90 -11.94 -0.19
CA MET A 110 6.74 -11.51 0.60
C MET A 110 5.77 -10.68 -0.24
N ALA A 111 6.29 -9.67 -0.95
CA ALA A 111 5.47 -8.80 -1.78
C ALA A 111 4.83 -9.53 -2.97
N LEU A 112 5.50 -10.57 -3.47
CA LEU A 112 4.98 -11.45 -4.53
C LEU A 112 4.02 -12.54 -4.02
N GLY A 113 3.70 -12.57 -2.72
CA GLY A 113 2.88 -13.62 -2.11
C GLY A 113 3.55 -15.01 -2.06
N LYS A 114 4.86 -15.09 -2.36
CA LYS A 114 5.67 -16.33 -2.34
C LYS A 114 6.15 -16.65 -0.92
N TYR A 115 5.23 -16.67 0.04
CA TYR A 115 5.52 -16.75 1.47
C TYR A 115 6.39 -17.94 1.89
N PRO A 116 6.23 -19.16 1.35
CA PRO A 116 7.11 -20.28 1.71
C PRO A 116 8.58 -20.03 1.30
N LEU A 117 8.82 -19.37 0.17
CA LEU A 117 10.17 -19.02 -0.26
C LEU A 117 10.74 -17.88 0.60
N ALA A 118 9.93 -16.87 0.92
CA ALA A 118 10.31 -15.81 1.84
C ALA A 118 10.69 -16.37 3.22
N PHE A 119 9.93 -17.34 3.72
CA PHE A 119 10.16 -17.97 5.02
C PHE A 119 11.54 -18.64 5.09
N ASN A 120 11.94 -19.38 4.06
CA ASN A 120 13.26 -20.02 4.00
C ASN A 120 14.39 -18.98 4.05
N ASP A 121 14.26 -17.88 3.31
CA ASP A 121 15.26 -16.81 3.32
C ASP A 121 15.31 -16.08 4.67
N TYR A 122 14.15 -15.77 5.28
CA TYR A 122 14.12 -15.16 6.61
C TYR A 122 14.63 -16.10 7.71
N GLU A 123 14.38 -17.41 7.60
CA GLU A 123 14.92 -18.41 8.53
C GLU A 123 16.45 -18.42 8.47
N TYR A 124 17.02 -18.37 7.26
CA TYR A 124 18.46 -18.24 7.08
C TYR A 124 18.99 -16.93 7.67
N VAL A 125 18.36 -15.78 7.38
CA VAL A 125 18.78 -14.48 7.93
C VAL A 125 18.70 -14.48 9.46
N LYS A 126 17.63 -15.02 10.06
CA LYS A 126 17.48 -15.16 11.51
C LYS A 126 18.59 -16.02 12.11
N LYS A 127 18.96 -17.12 11.44
CA LYS A 127 20.03 -18.02 11.89
C LYS A 127 21.39 -17.34 11.89
N VAL A 128 21.69 -16.51 10.88
CA VAL A 128 23.00 -15.85 10.74
C VAL A 128 23.07 -14.54 11.54
N CYS A 129 21.94 -13.83 11.69
CA CYS A 129 21.80 -12.56 12.43
C CYS A 129 20.78 -12.69 13.57
N PRO A 130 21.03 -13.51 14.62
CA PRO A 130 20.03 -13.81 15.66
C PRO A 130 19.64 -12.60 16.52
N ASN A 131 20.49 -11.56 16.54
CA ASN A 131 20.26 -10.33 17.31
C ASN A 131 19.61 -9.22 16.49
N ASP A 132 19.39 -9.43 15.19
CA ASP A 132 18.69 -8.47 14.34
C ASP A 132 17.18 -8.56 14.61
N LYS A 133 16.69 -7.56 15.35
CA LYS A 133 15.29 -7.49 15.78
C LYS A 133 14.31 -7.41 14.61
N ASP A 134 14.71 -6.76 13.51
CA ASP A 134 13.86 -6.60 12.34
C ASP A 134 13.80 -7.91 11.54
N ALA A 135 14.93 -8.61 11.40
CA ALA A 135 14.95 -9.95 10.82
C ALA A 135 14.08 -10.95 11.62
N LEU A 136 14.12 -10.88 12.96
CA LEU A 136 13.29 -11.71 13.82
C LEU A 136 11.79 -11.40 13.65
N LEU A 137 11.42 -10.12 13.60
CA LEU A 137 10.04 -9.68 13.39
C LEU A 137 9.49 -10.22 12.07
N LYS A 138 10.22 -9.99 10.98
CA LYS A 138 9.83 -10.45 9.63
C LYS A 138 9.77 -11.97 9.53
N TYR A 139 10.65 -12.69 10.22
CA TYR A 139 10.59 -14.14 10.32
C TYR A 139 9.30 -14.61 11.03
N GLU A 140 8.99 -14.09 12.22
CA GLU A 140 7.82 -14.53 12.98
C GLU A 140 6.52 -14.16 12.26
N GLU A 141 6.49 -13.03 11.57
CA GLU A 141 5.38 -12.61 10.71
C GLU A 141 5.20 -13.55 9.51
N CYS A 142 6.27 -13.80 8.75
CA CYS A 142 6.23 -14.74 7.63
C CYS A 142 5.81 -16.14 8.09
N LYS A 143 6.27 -16.58 9.26
CA LYS A 143 5.86 -17.84 9.90
C LYS A 143 4.37 -17.90 10.17
N LYS A 144 3.76 -16.83 10.73
CA LYS A 144 2.31 -16.75 10.96
C LYS A 144 1.54 -16.92 9.66
N ILE A 145 1.94 -16.22 8.60
CA ILE A 145 1.30 -16.30 7.28
C ILE A 145 1.41 -17.72 6.70
N VAL A 146 2.61 -18.29 6.65
CA VAL A 146 2.83 -19.63 6.12
C VAL A 146 2.05 -20.67 6.92
N THR A 147 1.97 -20.53 8.24
CA THR A 147 1.17 -21.42 9.10
C THR A 147 -0.31 -21.31 8.78
N ARG A 148 -0.83 -20.08 8.63
CA ARG A 148 -2.22 -19.84 8.22
C ARG A 148 -2.52 -20.45 6.85
N ILE A 149 -1.66 -20.24 5.86
CA ILE A 149 -1.82 -20.80 4.50
C ILE A 149 -1.81 -22.33 4.54
N ARG A 150 -0.92 -22.94 5.33
CA ARG A 150 -0.88 -24.41 5.48
C ARG A 150 -2.17 -24.93 6.12
N PHE A 151 -2.70 -24.22 7.11
CA PHE A 151 -3.96 -24.55 7.76
C PHE A 151 -5.16 -24.41 6.80
N GLU A 152 -5.26 -23.29 6.09
CA GLU A 152 -6.29 -23.05 5.06
C GLU A 152 -6.22 -24.11 3.95
N LYS A 153 -5.02 -24.45 3.47
CA LYS A 153 -4.84 -25.53 2.48
C LYS A 153 -5.29 -26.88 3.02
N ALA A 154 -5.01 -27.18 4.29
CA ALA A 154 -5.45 -28.44 4.90
C ALA A 154 -6.98 -28.53 4.98
N ILE A 155 -7.68 -27.42 5.27
CA ILE A 155 -9.15 -27.35 5.29
C ILE A 155 -9.73 -27.39 3.86
N ALA A 156 -9.10 -26.72 2.90
CA ALA A 156 -9.58 -26.63 1.53
C ALA A 156 -9.64 -27.99 0.81
N VAL A 157 -8.83 -28.97 1.22
CA VAL A 157 -8.91 -30.34 0.69
C VAL A 157 -10.25 -31.01 1.04
N ASP A 158 -10.83 -30.71 2.21
CA ASP A 158 -12.11 -31.26 2.66
C ASP A 158 -13.34 -30.50 2.12
N GLU A 159 -13.21 -29.21 1.76
CA GLU A 159 -14.32 -28.35 1.30
C GLU A 159 -14.40 -28.13 -0.22
N SER A 160 -13.44 -28.66 -0.99
CA SER A 160 -13.20 -28.37 -2.43
C SER A 160 -14.35 -28.64 -3.42
N THR A 161 -15.55 -28.98 -2.96
CA THR A 161 -16.72 -29.26 -3.81
C THR A 161 -17.99 -28.46 -3.48
N LYS A 162 -17.99 -27.54 -2.49
CA LYS A 162 -19.21 -26.80 -2.12
C LYS A 162 -19.08 -25.30 -2.32
N SER A 163 -19.74 -24.78 -3.37
CA SER A 163 -19.98 -23.35 -3.59
C SER A 163 -20.50 -22.66 -2.32
N VAL A 164 -19.94 -21.49 -2.00
CA VAL A 164 -20.35 -20.68 -0.83
C VAL A 164 -21.81 -20.25 -0.95
N VAL A 165 -22.31 -20.10 -2.18
CA VAL A 165 -23.72 -19.87 -2.50
C VAL A 165 -24.66 -20.82 -1.75
N ASN A 166 -24.28 -22.10 -1.60
CA ASN A 166 -25.13 -23.11 -0.95
C ASN A 166 -25.29 -22.88 0.57
N GLN A 167 -24.46 -22.03 1.17
CA GLN A 167 -24.49 -21.67 2.58
C GLN A 167 -25.25 -20.37 2.84
N ILE A 168 -25.66 -19.65 1.78
CA ILE A 168 -26.32 -18.35 1.89
C ILE A 168 -27.83 -18.55 1.82
N ASP A 169 -28.51 -18.28 2.93
CA ASP A 169 -29.97 -18.22 2.98
C ASP A 169 -30.45 -16.76 2.97
N LEU A 170 -30.91 -16.29 1.81
CA LEU A 170 -31.47 -14.93 1.66
C LEU A 170 -32.81 -14.75 2.37
N ASN A 171 -33.57 -15.81 2.58
CA ASN A 171 -34.93 -15.73 3.13
C ASN A 171 -34.90 -15.48 4.64
N SER A 172 -33.88 -15.98 5.35
CA SER A 172 -33.68 -15.69 6.77
C SER A 172 -33.13 -14.27 7.03
N MET A 173 -32.67 -13.54 6.00
CA MET A 173 -32.22 -12.16 6.16
C MET A 173 -33.42 -11.21 6.26
N THR A 174 -33.69 -10.72 7.46
CA THR A 174 -34.64 -9.62 7.71
C THR A 174 -33.97 -8.27 7.42
N ILE A 175 -34.75 -7.33 6.88
CA ILE A 175 -34.35 -5.93 6.76
C ILE A 175 -34.94 -5.20 7.95
N GLU A 176 -34.10 -4.48 8.70
CA GLU A 176 -34.53 -3.71 9.86
C GLU A 176 -35.44 -2.55 9.42
N LYS A 177 -36.45 -2.19 10.23
CA LYS A 177 -37.42 -1.13 9.88
C LYS A 177 -36.77 0.25 9.78
N GLU A 178 -35.62 0.40 10.42
CA GLU A 178 -34.81 1.60 10.49
C GLU A 178 -33.90 1.77 9.25
N TYR A 179 -33.83 0.77 8.37
CA TYR A 179 -33.07 0.86 7.13
C TYR A 179 -33.71 1.88 6.18
N ASP A 180 -33.00 2.97 5.93
CA ASP A 180 -33.43 4.12 5.13
C ASP A 180 -32.83 4.15 3.72
N GLY A 181 -32.15 3.07 3.32
CA GLY A 181 -31.41 3.00 2.07
C GLY A 181 -32.22 2.47 0.89
N PRO A 182 -31.56 2.33 -0.28
CA PRO A 182 -32.21 1.85 -1.49
C PRO A 182 -32.66 0.39 -1.35
N HIS A 183 -33.78 0.07 -2.02
CA HIS A 183 -34.40 -1.25 -2.04
C HIS A 183 -34.44 -1.79 -3.47
N LEU A 184 -34.05 -3.06 -3.67
CA LEU A 184 -34.29 -3.75 -4.94
C LEU A 184 -35.80 -3.90 -5.18
N ASP A 185 -36.21 -4.18 -6.43
CA ASP A 185 -37.63 -4.38 -6.75
C ASP A 185 -38.23 -5.62 -6.06
N ALA A 186 -39.53 -5.87 -6.24
CA ALA A 186 -40.23 -6.98 -5.61
C ALA A 186 -39.65 -8.35 -5.99
N GLU A 187 -39.01 -8.47 -7.14
CA GLU A 187 -38.33 -9.66 -7.63
C GLU A 187 -36.84 -9.70 -7.24
N GLY A 188 -36.36 -8.67 -6.54
CA GLY A 188 -34.96 -8.52 -6.13
C GLY A 188 -34.02 -8.06 -7.24
N ARG A 189 -34.53 -7.48 -8.32
CA ARG A 189 -33.73 -7.00 -9.47
C ARG A 189 -33.26 -5.56 -9.26
N VAL A 190 -32.14 -5.25 -9.90
CA VAL A 190 -31.59 -3.89 -9.98
C VAL A 190 -32.40 -3.09 -11.01
N THR A 191 -32.88 -1.91 -10.62
CA THR A 191 -33.60 -0.97 -11.49
C THR A 191 -32.83 0.35 -11.64
N LYS A 192 -33.29 1.22 -12.55
CA LYS A 192 -32.72 2.57 -12.70
C LYS A 192 -32.92 3.40 -11.43
N GLU A 193 -34.09 3.28 -10.81
CA GLU A 193 -34.46 3.95 -9.58
C GLU A 193 -33.56 3.50 -8.42
N PHE A 194 -33.34 2.18 -8.28
CA PHE A 194 -32.40 1.65 -7.29
C PHE A 194 -30.99 2.23 -7.47
N MET A 195 -30.48 2.26 -8.71
CA MET A 195 -29.15 2.83 -8.98
C MET A 195 -29.12 4.33 -8.68
N PHE A 196 -30.17 5.08 -9.02
CA PHE A 196 -30.28 6.51 -8.73
C PHE A 196 -30.28 6.81 -7.23
N GLU A 197 -30.87 5.94 -6.42
CA GLU A 197 -30.82 6.04 -4.96
C GLU A 197 -29.50 5.54 -4.36
N LEU A 198 -28.90 4.50 -4.94
CA LEU A 198 -27.67 3.87 -4.44
C LEU A 198 -26.46 4.80 -4.52
N LEU A 199 -26.27 5.51 -5.63
CA LEU A 199 -25.07 6.34 -5.82
C LEU A 199 -24.97 7.46 -4.76
N PRO A 200 -26.01 8.28 -4.52
CA PRO A 200 -25.98 9.27 -3.45
C PRO A 200 -25.90 8.62 -2.06
N TYR A 201 -26.47 7.43 -1.85
CA TYR A 201 -26.38 6.72 -0.58
C TYR A 201 -24.93 6.38 -0.23
N PHE A 202 -24.18 5.84 -1.20
CA PHE A 202 -22.74 5.59 -1.08
C PHE A 202 -21.92 6.87 -1.01
N GLU A 203 -22.25 7.90 -1.78
CA GLU A 203 -21.55 9.20 -1.74
C GLU A 203 -21.59 9.80 -0.32
N ASN A 204 -22.70 9.59 0.40
CA ASN A 204 -22.90 9.97 1.79
C ASN A 204 -22.33 8.96 2.81
N GLN A 205 -21.42 8.06 2.39
CA GLN A 205 -20.76 7.06 3.24
C GLN A 205 -21.72 6.10 3.97
N LYS A 206 -22.94 5.93 3.45
CA LYS A 206 -23.88 4.95 4.00
C LYS A 206 -23.67 3.59 3.35
N LYS A 207 -24.08 2.53 4.07
CA LYS A 207 -23.81 1.14 3.68
C LYS A 207 -25.07 0.44 3.20
N LEU A 208 -25.05 -0.09 1.97
CA LEU A 208 -26.15 -0.89 1.41
C LEU A 208 -26.45 -2.08 2.34
N HIS A 209 -27.72 -2.35 2.60
CA HIS A 209 -28.10 -3.47 3.45
C HIS A 209 -27.56 -4.81 2.92
N LYS A 210 -27.09 -5.67 3.83
CA LYS A 210 -26.40 -6.94 3.49
C LYS A 210 -27.22 -7.84 2.57
N LYS A 211 -28.55 -7.88 2.74
CA LYS A 211 -29.45 -8.70 1.90
C LYS A 211 -29.38 -8.28 0.43
N TYR A 212 -29.44 -6.97 0.17
CA TYR A 212 -29.37 -6.42 -1.18
C TYR A 212 -27.98 -6.60 -1.79
N ALA A 213 -26.92 -6.43 -1.01
CA ALA A 213 -25.57 -6.74 -1.46
C ALA A 213 -25.43 -8.21 -1.89
N TYR A 214 -25.88 -9.17 -1.07
CA TYR A 214 -25.88 -10.59 -1.46
C TYR A 214 -26.74 -10.87 -2.71
N GLN A 215 -27.93 -10.27 -2.82
CA GLN A 215 -28.78 -10.42 -4.00
C GLN A 215 -28.09 -9.94 -5.28
N ILE A 216 -27.41 -8.79 -5.25
CA ILE A 216 -26.63 -8.27 -6.38
C ILE A 216 -25.51 -9.24 -6.72
N ILE A 217 -24.73 -9.69 -5.74
CA ILE A 217 -23.56 -10.56 -5.96
C ILE A 217 -23.97 -11.96 -6.47
N LEU A 218 -25.12 -12.49 -6.05
CA LEU A 218 -25.63 -13.76 -6.55
C LEU A 218 -26.19 -13.66 -7.98
N GLN A 219 -26.87 -12.56 -8.30
CA GLN A 219 -27.36 -12.31 -9.65
C GLN A 219 -26.22 -12.09 -10.64
N ILE A 220 -25.19 -11.32 -10.26
CA ILE A 220 -24.03 -11.10 -11.12
C ILE A 220 -23.25 -12.40 -11.32
N LEU A 221 -23.10 -13.25 -10.30
CA LEU A 221 -22.50 -14.58 -10.44
C LEU A 221 -23.26 -15.43 -11.47
N THR A 222 -24.59 -15.39 -11.43
CA THR A 222 -25.45 -16.10 -12.39
C THR A 222 -25.25 -15.57 -13.81
N LEU A 223 -25.19 -14.26 -13.99
CA LEU A 223 -24.93 -13.63 -15.29
C LEU A 223 -23.53 -13.99 -15.82
N LEU A 224 -22.48 -13.80 -15.02
CA LEU A 224 -21.09 -14.02 -15.44
C LEU A 224 -20.80 -15.48 -15.80
N LYS A 225 -21.49 -16.45 -15.19
CA LYS A 225 -21.42 -17.88 -15.55
C LYS A 225 -21.79 -18.16 -17.01
N THR A 226 -22.61 -17.31 -17.62
CA THR A 226 -23.05 -17.46 -19.02
C THR A 226 -22.07 -16.88 -20.04
N LEU A 227 -21.10 -16.06 -19.59
CA LEU A 227 -20.23 -15.30 -20.48
C LEU A 227 -18.97 -16.10 -20.90
N PRO A 228 -18.43 -15.88 -22.11
CA PRO A 228 -17.14 -16.42 -22.52
C PRO A 228 -15.96 -15.67 -21.87
N SER A 229 -14.75 -16.22 -22.00
CA SER A 229 -13.53 -15.57 -21.49
C SER A 229 -13.08 -14.37 -22.34
N LEU A 230 -13.44 -14.34 -23.62
CA LEU A 230 -13.35 -13.16 -24.48
C LEU A 230 -14.74 -12.84 -25.03
N ILE A 231 -15.20 -11.61 -24.81
CA ILE A 231 -16.50 -11.12 -25.27
C ILE A 231 -16.31 -10.30 -26.54
N ASP A 232 -17.06 -10.66 -27.59
CA ASP A 232 -17.12 -9.88 -28.82
C ASP A 232 -18.20 -8.79 -28.69
N ILE A 233 -17.82 -7.52 -28.81
CA ILE A 233 -18.70 -6.35 -28.69
C ILE A 233 -18.90 -5.73 -30.08
N THR A 234 -20.15 -5.54 -30.48
CA THR A 234 -20.50 -4.78 -31.69
C THR A 234 -21.02 -3.40 -31.31
N VAL A 235 -20.28 -2.36 -31.68
CA VAL A 235 -20.68 -0.96 -31.53
C VAL A 235 -21.26 -0.48 -32.86
N PRO A 236 -22.55 -0.10 -32.91
CA PRO A 236 -23.18 0.37 -34.13
C PRO A 236 -22.55 1.68 -34.65
N SER A 237 -22.65 1.92 -35.96
CA SER A 237 -22.18 3.17 -36.58
C SER A 237 -22.74 4.40 -35.85
N LYS A 238 -21.90 5.43 -35.67
CA LYS A 238 -22.18 6.68 -34.95
C LYS A 238 -22.47 6.55 -33.45
N HIS A 239 -22.55 5.35 -32.89
CA HIS A 239 -22.76 5.15 -31.46
C HIS A 239 -21.43 5.22 -30.73
N LYS A 240 -21.43 5.92 -29.59
CA LYS A 240 -20.26 6.09 -28.71
C LYS A 240 -20.06 4.82 -27.88
N PHE A 241 -18.81 4.45 -27.64
CA PHE A 241 -18.43 3.44 -26.66
C PHE A 241 -17.28 3.96 -25.79
N THR A 242 -17.36 3.75 -24.48
CA THR A 242 -16.36 4.25 -23.52
C THR A 242 -15.56 3.10 -22.92
N ILE A 243 -14.23 3.25 -22.84
CA ILE A 243 -13.32 2.31 -22.17
C ILE A 243 -12.63 3.04 -21.02
N CYS A 244 -12.81 2.53 -19.81
CA CYS A 244 -12.14 2.97 -18.59
C CYS A 244 -11.08 1.93 -18.19
N GLY A 245 -10.00 2.40 -17.58
CA GLY A 245 -9.00 1.55 -16.93
C GLY A 245 -9.30 1.32 -15.46
N ASP A 246 -8.22 1.15 -14.69
CA ASP A 246 -8.23 0.87 -13.26
C ASP A 246 -8.95 1.98 -12.48
N VAL A 247 -9.72 1.61 -11.46
CA VAL A 247 -10.44 2.53 -10.56
C VAL A 247 -9.98 2.39 -9.11
N HIS A 248 -9.54 1.19 -8.70
CA HIS A 248 -8.92 0.92 -7.39
C HIS A 248 -9.65 1.54 -6.20
N GLY A 249 -10.96 1.30 -6.09
CA GLY A 249 -11.74 1.77 -4.93
C GLY A 249 -11.82 3.29 -4.78
N GLN A 250 -11.55 4.08 -5.83
CA GLN A 250 -11.74 5.54 -5.84
C GLN A 250 -13.18 5.90 -6.26
N PHE A 251 -14.14 5.61 -5.37
CA PHE A 251 -15.58 5.73 -5.68
C PHE A 251 -16.01 7.14 -6.11
N TYR A 252 -15.46 8.18 -5.51
CA TYR A 252 -15.81 9.57 -5.83
C TYR A 252 -15.31 9.97 -7.23
N ASP A 253 -14.17 9.43 -7.66
CA ASP A 253 -13.67 9.61 -9.03
C ASP A 253 -14.49 8.79 -10.03
N LEU A 254 -14.97 7.59 -9.65
CA LEU A 254 -15.92 6.82 -10.46
C LEU A 254 -17.21 7.63 -10.72
N LEU A 255 -17.77 8.29 -9.70
CA LEU A 255 -18.91 9.19 -9.88
C LEU A 255 -18.56 10.38 -10.80
N ASN A 256 -17.33 10.91 -10.68
CA ASN A 256 -16.86 11.99 -11.54
C ASN A 256 -16.77 11.55 -13.02
N ILE A 257 -16.36 10.31 -13.32
CA ILE A 257 -16.41 9.76 -14.69
C ILE A 257 -17.84 9.82 -15.24
N PHE A 258 -18.83 9.36 -14.47
CA PHE A 258 -20.23 9.38 -14.90
C PHE A 258 -20.78 10.80 -15.03
N LYS A 259 -20.32 11.75 -14.21
CA LYS A 259 -20.67 13.16 -14.34
C LYS A 259 -20.11 13.78 -15.61
N LEU A 260 -18.85 13.47 -15.95
CA LEU A 260 -18.15 14.04 -17.11
C LEU A 260 -18.58 13.41 -18.44
N ASN A 261 -18.80 12.10 -18.47
CA ASN A 261 -19.05 11.34 -19.71
C ASN A 261 -20.50 10.82 -19.83
N GLY A 262 -21.36 11.17 -18.86
CA GLY A 262 -22.74 10.72 -18.75
C GLY A 262 -22.87 9.36 -18.05
N PRO A 263 -24.01 9.09 -17.39
CA PRO A 263 -24.22 7.81 -16.69
C PRO A 263 -24.29 6.64 -17.69
N PRO A 264 -24.01 5.40 -17.25
CA PRO A 264 -24.22 4.21 -18.05
C PRO A 264 -25.68 4.07 -18.50
N SER A 265 -25.87 3.71 -19.77
CA SER A 265 -27.17 3.41 -20.37
C SER A 265 -26.99 2.63 -21.67
N ASP A 266 -28.08 2.17 -22.26
CA ASP A 266 -28.05 1.52 -23.58
C ASP A 266 -27.49 2.44 -24.68
N GLN A 267 -27.62 3.76 -24.53
CA GLN A 267 -27.06 4.76 -25.46
C GLN A 267 -25.65 5.26 -25.07
N ASN A 268 -25.17 4.90 -23.88
CA ASN A 268 -23.87 5.30 -23.36
C ASN A 268 -23.15 4.10 -22.72
N PRO A 269 -22.69 3.13 -23.54
CA PRO A 269 -22.06 1.92 -23.05
C PRO A 269 -20.65 2.16 -22.51
N TYR A 270 -20.26 1.34 -21.54
CA TYR A 270 -18.96 1.38 -20.86
C TYR A 270 -18.33 0.00 -20.77
N LEU A 271 -17.00 -0.04 -20.88
CA LEU A 271 -16.15 -1.15 -20.46
C LEU A 271 -15.19 -0.66 -19.37
N PHE A 272 -15.24 -1.27 -18.19
CA PHE A 272 -14.20 -1.08 -17.16
C PHE A 272 -13.21 -2.25 -17.22
N ASN A 273 -11.95 -1.93 -17.48
CA ASN A 273 -10.92 -2.89 -17.84
C ASN A 273 -10.09 -3.37 -16.62
N GLY A 274 -10.77 -3.99 -15.66
CA GLY A 274 -10.16 -4.58 -14.46
C GLY A 274 -9.76 -3.59 -13.38
N ASP A 275 -9.31 -4.12 -12.25
CA ASP A 275 -8.77 -3.40 -11.11
C ASP A 275 -9.75 -2.35 -10.54
N PHE A 276 -10.91 -2.87 -10.16
CA PHE A 276 -12.01 -2.10 -9.58
C PHE A 276 -11.80 -1.83 -8.08
N VAL A 277 -11.11 -2.76 -7.42
CA VAL A 277 -10.95 -2.86 -5.97
C VAL A 277 -9.48 -2.75 -5.56
N ASP A 278 -9.25 -2.85 -4.25
CA ASP A 278 -7.95 -2.70 -3.59
C ASP A 278 -7.39 -1.28 -3.68
N ARG A 279 -6.41 -0.99 -2.81
CA ARG A 279 -5.67 0.27 -2.71
C ARG A 279 -6.53 1.43 -2.22
N GLY A 280 -7.58 1.84 -2.93
CA GLY A 280 -8.56 2.80 -2.40
C GLY A 280 -9.49 2.16 -1.36
N SER A 281 -9.99 2.99 -0.45
CA SER A 281 -10.78 2.54 0.71
C SER A 281 -12.30 2.59 0.51
N PHE A 282 -12.74 2.73 -0.75
CA PHE A 282 -14.14 2.68 -1.16
C PHE A 282 -14.37 1.62 -2.24
N SER A 283 -13.67 0.48 -2.12
CA SER A 283 -13.74 -0.62 -3.08
C SER A 283 -15.12 -1.29 -3.09
N MET A 284 -15.79 -1.37 -1.94
CA MET A 284 -17.14 -1.93 -1.84
C MET A 284 -18.17 -1.11 -2.60
N GLU A 285 -18.09 0.22 -2.49
CA GLU A 285 -18.98 1.15 -3.19
C GLU A 285 -18.75 1.08 -4.70
N CYS A 286 -17.48 1.00 -5.13
CA CYS A 286 -17.11 0.81 -6.54
C CYS A 286 -17.70 -0.49 -7.09
N ILE A 287 -17.38 -1.64 -6.48
CA ILE A 287 -17.74 -2.95 -7.07
C ILE A 287 -19.25 -3.18 -7.07
N LEU A 288 -19.97 -2.77 -6.03
CA LEU A 288 -21.44 -2.88 -6.00
C LEU A 288 -22.10 -1.96 -7.02
N THR A 289 -21.53 -0.77 -7.27
CA THR A 289 -21.99 0.14 -8.33
C THR A 289 -21.78 -0.46 -9.71
N LEU A 290 -20.58 -1.00 -9.98
CA LEU A 290 -20.25 -1.63 -11.25
C LEU A 290 -21.11 -2.88 -11.51
N PHE A 291 -21.32 -3.73 -10.50
CA PHE A 291 -22.22 -4.88 -10.61
C PHE A 291 -23.67 -4.47 -10.79
N GLY A 292 -24.13 -3.42 -10.10
CA GLY A 292 -25.45 -2.84 -10.30
C GLY A 292 -25.68 -2.42 -11.75
N PHE A 293 -24.75 -1.64 -12.33
CA PHE A 293 -24.85 -1.26 -13.74
C PHE A 293 -24.70 -2.43 -14.71
N LYS A 294 -23.89 -3.45 -14.38
CA LYS A 294 -23.80 -4.67 -15.19
C LYS A 294 -25.12 -5.46 -15.20
N LEU A 295 -25.83 -5.51 -14.08
CA LEU A 295 -27.14 -6.15 -14.01
C LEU A 295 -28.23 -5.32 -14.69
N LEU A 296 -28.14 -4.00 -14.60
CA LEU A 296 -29.09 -3.08 -15.22
C LEU A 296 -28.96 -3.02 -16.75
N TYR A 297 -27.73 -3.06 -17.26
CA TYR A 297 -27.40 -2.94 -18.68
C TYR A 297 -26.43 -4.07 -19.12
N PRO A 298 -26.86 -5.34 -19.11
CA PRO A 298 -25.99 -6.49 -19.31
C PRO A 298 -25.29 -6.50 -20.67
N ASP A 299 -25.88 -5.90 -21.70
CA ASP A 299 -25.32 -5.86 -23.06
C ASP A 299 -24.65 -4.51 -23.40
N HIS A 300 -24.61 -3.56 -22.47
CA HIS A 300 -24.06 -2.22 -22.67
C HIS A 300 -23.08 -1.79 -21.57
N PHE A 301 -22.94 -2.56 -20.50
CA PHE A 301 -21.95 -2.36 -19.44
C PHE A 301 -21.08 -3.61 -19.34
N PHE A 302 -19.77 -3.45 -19.44
CA PHE A 302 -18.81 -4.54 -19.55
C PHE A 302 -17.73 -4.43 -18.49
N LEU A 303 -17.30 -5.58 -17.98
CA LEU A 303 -16.30 -5.69 -16.90
C LEU A 303 -15.28 -6.73 -17.34
N ALA A 304 -14.01 -6.33 -17.46
CA ALA A 304 -12.91 -7.27 -17.60
C ALA A 304 -12.29 -7.56 -16.23
N ARG A 305 -11.72 -8.76 -16.06
CA ARG A 305 -10.95 -9.10 -14.87
C ARG A 305 -9.59 -8.40 -14.92
N GLY A 306 -9.20 -7.75 -13.82
CA GLY A 306 -7.83 -7.29 -13.58
C GLY A 306 -7.08 -8.24 -12.66
N ASN A 307 -5.81 -7.93 -12.38
CA ASN A 307 -5.03 -8.75 -11.45
C ASN A 307 -5.50 -8.57 -10.00
N HIS A 308 -6.10 -7.42 -9.65
CA HIS A 308 -6.67 -7.17 -8.34
C HIS A 308 -8.01 -7.87 -8.09
N GLU A 309 -8.69 -8.41 -9.10
CA GLU A 309 -9.81 -9.35 -8.90
C GLU A 309 -9.30 -10.79 -8.65
N SER A 310 -8.37 -10.93 -7.70
CA SER A 310 -7.77 -12.19 -7.28
C SER A 310 -7.58 -12.26 -5.76
N LEU A 311 -7.68 -13.48 -5.21
CA LEU A 311 -7.62 -13.73 -3.78
C LEU A 311 -6.35 -13.15 -3.15
N THR A 312 -5.19 -13.43 -3.76
CA THR A 312 -3.89 -13.02 -3.21
C THR A 312 -3.76 -11.49 -3.16
N MET A 313 -4.24 -10.78 -4.18
CA MET A 313 -4.22 -9.31 -4.16
C MET A 313 -5.16 -8.76 -3.10
N ASN A 314 -6.40 -9.25 -3.03
CA ASN A 314 -7.39 -8.74 -2.08
C ASN A 314 -7.00 -8.93 -0.61
N GLN A 315 -6.29 -10.02 -0.30
CA GLN A 315 -5.74 -10.28 1.04
C GLN A 315 -4.63 -9.29 1.42
N MET A 316 -3.90 -8.75 0.45
CA MET A 316 -2.76 -7.87 0.68
C MET A 316 -3.10 -6.39 0.59
N TYR A 317 -4.02 -6.02 -0.32
CA TYR A 317 -4.22 -4.63 -0.76
C TYR A 317 -5.57 -4.01 -0.36
N GLY A 318 -6.34 -4.67 0.49
CA GLY A 318 -7.38 -4.02 1.28
C GLY A 318 -8.81 -4.49 1.05
N PHE A 319 -9.14 -5.05 -0.11
CA PHE A 319 -10.52 -5.42 -0.40
C PHE A 319 -11.05 -6.50 0.56
N GLU A 320 -10.24 -7.51 0.92
CA GLU A 320 -10.65 -8.50 1.92
C GLU A 320 -10.98 -7.85 3.26
N GLY A 321 -10.10 -6.96 3.72
CA GLY A 321 -10.29 -6.26 4.99
C GLY A 321 -11.51 -5.34 4.95
N GLU A 322 -11.74 -4.65 3.83
CA GLU A 322 -12.86 -3.73 3.64
C GLU A 322 -14.19 -4.49 3.66
N VAL A 323 -14.27 -5.61 2.93
CA VAL A 323 -15.47 -6.47 2.91
C VAL A 323 -15.75 -7.02 4.32
N LYS A 324 -14.72 -7.46 5.06
CA LYS A 324 -14.89 -7.96 6.43
C LYS A 324 -15.30 -6.87 7.42
N ALA A 325 -14.80 -5.65 7.24
CA ALA A 325 -15.14 -4.51 8.09
C ALA A 325 -16.56 -4.01 7.83
N LYS A 326 -16.98 -3.93 6.56
CA LYS A 326 -18.31 -3.43 6.18
C LYS A 326 -19.38 -4.53 6.27
N TYR A 327 -19.04 -5.78 5.96
CA TYR A 327 -19.96 -6.92 5.86
C TYR A 327 -19.47 -8.14 6.64
N THR A 328 -19.16 -9.26 5.97
CA THR A 328 -18.82 -10.54 6.60
C THR A 328 -17.74 -11.29 5.81
N VAL A 329 -17.09 -12.26 6.45
CA VAL A 329 -16.12 -13.15 5.80
C VAL A 329 -16.76 -13.93 4.65
N GLN A 330 -18.00 -14.39 4.82
CA GLN A 330 -18.73 -15.14 3.79
C GLN A 330 -18.98 -14.29 2.53
N MET A 331 -19.23 -12.98 2.68
CA MET A 331 -19.36 -12.05 1.56
C MET A 331 -18.07 -12.00 0.73
N PHE A 332 -16.91 -11.96 1.40
CA PHE A 332 -15.62 -11.94 0.72
C PHE A 332 -15.34 -13.25 -0.03
N GLN A 333 -15.68 -14.39 0.57
CA GLN A 333 -15.56 -15.69 -0.10
C GLN A 333 -16.46 -15.74 -1.35
N LEU A 334 -17.67 -15.18 -1.28
CA LEU A 334 -18.55 -15.07 -2.44
C LEU A 334 -17.96 -14.16 -3.53
N PHE A 335 -17.39 -13.00 -3.18
CA PHE A 335 -16.68 -12.15 -4.15
C PHE A 335 -15.52 -12.88 -4.83
N THR A 336 -14.75 -13.67 -4.06
CA THR A 336 -13.66 -14.49 -4.60
C THR A 336 -14.18 -15.48 -5.64
N GLU A 337 -15.35 -16.10 -5.42
CA GLU A 337 -16.02 -16.95 -6.40
C GLU A 337 -16.46 -16.15 -7.63
N VAL A 338 -17.12 -15.00 -7.45
CA VAL A 338 -17.62 -14.14 -8.54
C VAL A 338 -16.49 -13.64 -9.43
N PHE A 339 -15.37 -13.19 -8.86
CA PHE A 339 -14.22 -12.69 -9.60
C PHE A 339 -13.60 -13.74 -10.53
N ASN A 340 -13.71 -15.04 -10.20
CA ASN A 340 -13.26 -16.11 -11.08
C ASN A 340 -14.09 -16.23 -12.37
N TYR A 341 -15.32 -15.70 -12.39
CA TYR A 341 -16.18 -15.72 -13.57
C TYR A 341 -16.09 -14.46 -14.44
N LEU A 342 -15.37 -13.41 -14.01
CA LEU A 342 -15.18 -12.21 -14.82
C LEU A 342 -14.47 -12.55 -16.16
N PRO A 343 -14.97 -12.07 -17.31
CA PRO A 343 -14.29 -12.20 -18.61
C PRO A 343 -12.88 -11.62 -18.56
N LEU A 344 -11.96 -12.20 -19.33
CA LEU A 344 -10.55 -11.78 -19.33
C LEU A 344 -10.25 -10.68 -20.36
N SER A 345 -11.06 -10.56 -21.41
CA SER A 345 -10.86 -9.59 -22.47
C SER A 345 -12.13 -9.31 -23.29
N HIS A 346 -12.09 -8.24 -24.07
CA HIS A 346 -13.18 -7.83 -24.95
C HIS A 346 -12.63 -7.46 -26.33
N CYS A 347 -13.27 -7.91 -27.40
CA CYS A 347 -12.92 -7.55 -28.77
C CYS A 347 -14.02 -6.66 -29.36
N ILE A 348 -13.71 -5.40 -29.62
CA ILE A 348 -14.68 -4.41 -30.11
C ILE A 348 -14.59 -4.33 -31.64
N ASN A 349 -15.72 -4.53 -32.32
CA ASN A 349 -15.88 -4.51 -33.77
C ASN A 349 -14.88 -5.39 -34.54
N ASN A 350 -14.33 -6.44 -33.91
CA ASN A 350 -13.23 -7.26 -34.44
C ASN A 350 -11.97 -6.45 -34.80
N LYS A 351 -11.78 -5.27 -34.19
CA LYS A 351 -10.67 -4.34 -34.49
C LYS A 351 -9.82 -4.01 -33.27
N VAL A 352 -10.44 -3.86 -32.10
CA VAL A 352 -9.75 -3.42 -30.89
C VAL A 352 -9.85 -4.52 -29.84
N LEU A 353 -8.71 -5.04 -29.39
CA LEU A 353 -8.68 -5.97 -28.26
C LEU A 353 -8.40 -5.20 -26.98
N VAL A 354 -9.22 -5.42 -25.95
CA VAL A 354 -9.09 -4.80 -24.63
C VAL A 354 -8.83 -5.88 -23.60
N MET A 355 -7.73 -5.77 -22.86
CA MET A 355 -7.37 -6.64 -21.73
C MET A 355 -6.71 -5.83 -20.62
N HIS A 356 -6.76 -6.26 -19.37
CA HIS A 356 -6.18 -5.48 -18.27
C HIS A 356 -4.65 -5.35 -18.37
N GLY A 357 -3.94 -6.49 -18.41
CA GLY A 357 -2.49 -6.56 -18.46
C GLY A 357 -1.93 -6.36 -19.86
N GLY A 358 -1.71 -7.43 -20.63
CA GLY A 358 -1.08 -7.29 -21.93
C GLY A 358 -0.91 -8.59 -22.71
N LEU A 359 0.02 -8.58 -23.65
CA LEU A 359 0.24 -9.68 -24.61
C LEU A 359 1.08 -10.82 -24.03
N PHE A 360 1.31 -11.83 -24.86
CA PHE A 360 1.69 -13.17 -24.45
C PHE A 360 3.17 -13.48 -24.70
N SER A 361 3.66 -14.49 -23.98
CA SER A 361 5.01 -15.04 -24.17
C SER A 361 5.18 -15.77 -25.50
N LYS A 362 4.08 -16.26 -26.09
CA LYS A 362 4.04 -16.99 -27.36
C LYS A 362 3.55 -16.09 -28.51
N ASP A 363 4.08 -16.31 -29.70
CA ASP A 363 3.75 -15.51 -30.90
C ASP A 363 2.52 -16.03 -31.66
N ASP A 364 2.09 -17.27 -31.44
CA ASP A 364 1.01 -17.94 -32.16
C ASP A 364 -0.37 -17.84 -31.47
N VAL A 365 -0.49 -17.01 -30.43
CA VAL A 365 -1.74 -16.85 -29.66
C VAL A 365 -2.82 -16.17 -30.50
N THR A 366 -4.00 -16.79 -30.53
CA THR A 366 -5.17 -16.31 -31.28
C THR A 366 -6.28 -15.84 -30.37
N LEU A 367 -7.25 -15.09 -30.92
CA LEU A 367 -8.50 -14.79 -30.21
C LEU A 367 -9.28 -16.05 -29.80
N LYS A 368 -9.11 -17.18 -30.53
CA LYS A 368 -9.71 -18.47 -30.18
C LYS A 368 -9.06 -19.04 -28.92
N ASP A 369 -7.74 -18.92 -28.79
CA ASP A 369 -7.03 -19.39 -27.59
C ASP A 369 -7.45 -18.59 -26.37
N ILE A 370 -7.63 -17.27 -26.50
CA ILE A 370 -8.14 -16.41 -25.41
C ILE A 370 -9.57 -16.81 -25.02
N ARG A 371 -10.47 -17.06 -25.98
CA ARG A 371 -11.83 -17.56 -25.69
C ARG A 371 -11.81 -18.91 -24.96
N ALA A 372 -10.84 -19.76 -25.26
CA ALA A 372 -10.70 -21.10 -24.70
C ALA A 372 -10.04 -21.15 -23.31
N ILE A 373 -9.55 -20.02 -22.77
CA ILE A 373 -8.99 -19.97 -21.43
C ILE A 373 -10.05 -20.38 -20.41
N GLU A 374 -9.77 -21.45 -19.66
CA GLU A 374 -10.54 -21.87 -18.50
C GLU A 374 -10.30 -20.87 -17.34
N ARG A 375 -11.12 -19.81 -17.30
CA ARG A 375 -10.91 -18.68 -16.40
C ARG A 375 -11.40 -18.87 -14.96
N VAL A 376 -12.22 -19.90 -14.71
CA VAL A 376 -12.92 -20.12 -13.43
C VAL A 376 -11.98 -20.71 -12.38
N LYS A 377 -10.96 -19.93 -12.03
CA LYS A 377 -9.92 -20.24 -11.04
C LYS A 377 -9.18 -18.98 -10.64
N GLN A 378 -8.34 -19.08 -9.62
CA GLN A 378 -7.35 -18.05 -9.35
C GLN A 378 -6.32 -17.99 -10.47
N PRO A 379 -5.79 -16.81 -10.84
CA PRO A 379 -4.75 -16.71 -11.85
C PRO A 379 -3.55 -17.61 -11.49
N PRO A 380 -3.07 -18.45 -12.43
CA PRO A 380 -1.85 -19.24 -12.22
C PRO A 380 -0.60 -18.36 -12.18
N GLU A 381 0.56 -18.92 -11.80
CA GLU A 381 1.84 -18.19 -11.87
C GLU A 381 2.26 -17.87 -13.31
N ASP A 382 1.90 -18.72 -14.28
CA ASP A 382 2.29 -18.62 -15.69
C ASP A 382 1.14 -18.95 -16.68
N GLY A 383 1.40 -18.80 -17.97
CA GLY A 383 0.44 -19.10 -19.04
C GLY A 383 -0.53 -17.95 -19.37
N LEU A 384 -1.38 -18.17 -20.38
CA LEU A 384 -2.17 -17.10 -21.01
C LEU A 384 -3.04 -16.30 -20.04
N MET A 385 -3.63 -16.97 -19.03
CA MET A 385 -4.45 -16.29 -18.02
C MET A 385 -3.63 -15.39 -17.10
N SER A 386 -2.40 -15.78 -16.76
CA SER A 386 -1.49 -14.94 -15.99
C SER A 386 -1.03 -13.75 -16.84
N GLU A 387 -0.60 -14.02 -18.07
CA GLU A 387 -0.03 -13.02 -18.97
C GLU A 387 -1.03 -11.92 -19.36
N ILE A 388 -2.30 -12.28 -19.62
CA ILE A 388 -3.34 -11.31 -19.98
C ILE A 388 -3.69 -10.35 -18.84
N LEU A 389 -3.41 -10.73 -17.59
CA LEU A 389 -3.67 -9.94 -16.39
C LEU A 389 -2.44 -9.17 -15.91
N TRP A 390 -1.22 -9.62 -16.21
CA TRP A 390 0.01 -9.10 -15.56
C TRP A 390 1.07 -8.51 -16.49
N SER A 391 0.99 -8.74 -17.80
CA SER A 391 2.07 -8.34 -18.71
C SER A 391 2.06 -6.84 -19.00
N ASP A 392 3.24 -6.25 -19.20
CA ASP A 392 3.43 -4.83 -19.50
C ASP A 392 4.12 -4.62 -20.87
N PRO A 393 3.82 -3.54 -21.60
CA PRO A 393 4.61 -3.17 -22.77
C PRO A 393 6.03 -2.72 -22.37
N GLN A 394 7.00 -2.93 -23.25
CA GLN A 394 8.36 -2.38 -23.14
C GLN A 394 8.77 -1.66 -24.43
N PRO A 395 9.57 -0.59 -24.36
CA PRO A 395 9.93 0.18 -25.55
C PRO A 395 10.81 -0.59 -26.55
N GLN A 396 11.66 -1.49 -26.07
CA GLN A 396 12.56 -2.30 -26.89
C GLN A 396 11.87 -3.55 -27.45
N ASN A 397 12.30 -3.98 -28.65
CA ASN A 397 11.81 -5.20 -29.28
C ASN A 397 12.08 -6.45 -28.42
N GLY A 398 11.30 -7.50 -28.68
CA GLY A 398 11.41 -8.80 -28.03
C GLY A 398 10.57 -8.91 -26.77
N ARG A 399 10.99 -9.79 -25.87
CA ARG A 399 10.33 -10.05 -24.59
C ARG A 399 11.36 -10.04 -23.47
N SER A 400 10.97 -9.60 -22.29
CA SER A 400 11.81 -9.65 -21.08
C SER A 400 11.00 -10.17 -19.89
N GLU A 401 11.69 -10.58 -18.83
CA GLU A 401 11.03 -10.90 -17.57
C GLU A 401 10.28 -9.68 -17.03
N SER A 402 9.11 -9.90 -16.43
CA SER A 402 8.31 -8.81 -15.87
C SER A 402 8.98 -8.17 -14.66
N LYS A 403 8.98 -6.83 -14.62
CA LYS A 403 9.36 -6.04 -13.44
C LYS A 403 8.53 -6.37 -12.19
N ARG A 404 7.35 -6.97 -12.40
CA ARG A 404 6.40 -7.38 -11.35
C ARG A 404 6.65 -8.79 -10.85
N GLY A 405 7.52 -9.58 -11.50
CA GLY A 405 7.82 -10.96 -11.11
C GLY A 405 6.75 -11.98 -11.49
N VAL A 406 5.70 -11.55 -12.20
CA VAL A 406 4.61 -12.33 -12.79
C VAL A 406 4.27 -11.71 -14.15
N GLY A 407 3.92 -12.53 -15.14
CA GLY A 407 3.75 -12.10 -16.53
C GLY A 407 5.09 -11.83 -17.23
N LEU A 408 5.06 -11.06 -18.32
CA LEU A 408 6.25 -10.66 -19.07
C LEU A 408 6.20 -9.19 -19.49
N GLN A 409 7.32 -8.71 -20.01
CA GLN A 409 7.35 -7.49 -20.81
C GLN A 409 7.40 -7.84 -22.31
N PHE A 410 6.64 -7.13 -23.14
CA PHE A 410 6.57 -7.37 -24.59
C PHE A 410 6.82 -6.10 -25.40
N GLY A 411 7.63 -6.22 -26.46
CA GLY A 411 8.03 -5.11 -27.32
C GLY A 411 7.07 -4.78 -28.46
N PRO A 412 7.37 -3.71 -29.24
CA PRO A 412 6.53 -3.29 -30.36
C PRO A 412 6.40 -4.34 -31.45
N ASP A 413 7.45 -5.14 -31.71
CA ASP A 413 7.43 -6.23 -32.68
C ASP A 413 6.45 -7.35 -32.28
N VAL A 414 6.33 -7.64 -30.98
CA VAL A 414 5.36 -8.62 -30.45
C VAL A 414 3.93 -8.11 -30.68
N THR A 415 3.68 -6.84 -30.36
CA THR A 415 2.37 -6.21 -30.60
C THR A 415 2.00 -6.23 -32.07
N GLU A 416 2.92 -5.82 -32.95
CA GLU A 416 2.67 -5.80 -34.40
C GLU A 416 2.35 -7.18 -34.95
N ARG A 417 3.12 -8.21 -34.57
CA ARG A 417 2.87 -9.60 -35.00
C ARG A 417 1.50 -10.09 -34.53
N PHE A 418 1.17 -9.90 -33.26
CA PHE A 418 -0.10 -10.35 -32.69
C PHE A 418 -1.31 -9.69 -33.39
N LEU A 419 -1.23 -8.36 -33.58
CA LEU A 419 -2.30 -7.60 -34.24
C LEU A 419 -2.49 -8.04 -35.70
N LYS A 420 -1.40 -8.19 -36.45
CA LYS A 420 -1.43 -8.67 -37.83
C LYS A 420 -2.01 -10.08 -37.93
N PHE A 421 -1.60 -10.97 -37.03
CA PHE A 421 -2.04 -12.37 -37.01
C PHE A 421 -3.55 -12.49 -36.72
N ASN A 422 -4.08 -11.62 -35.85
CA ASN A 422 -5.48 -11.64 -35.43
C ASN A 422 -6.36 -10.63 -36.18
N ASN A 423 -5.84 -9.93 -37.21
CA ASN A 423 -6.54 -8.90 -37.98
C ASN A 423 -7.11 -7.75 -37.11
N LEU A 424 -6.33 -7.31 -36.11
CA LEU A 424 -6.66 -6.22 -35.21
C LEU A 424 -5.91 -4.94 -35.57
N GLU A 425 -6.43 -3.79 -35.14
CA GLU A 425 -5.82 -2.48 -35.37
C GLU A 425 -4.89 -2.04 -34.26
N TYR A 426 -5.28 -2.24 -33.00
CA TYR A 426 -4.49 -1.93 -31.82
C TYR A 426 -5.05 -2.66 -30.59
N VAL A 427 -4.29 -2.69 -29.50
CA VAL A 427 -4.74 -3.16 -28.18
C VAL A 427 -4.90 -1.99 -27.20
N VAL A 428 -5.91 -2.07 -26.34
CA VAL A 428 -6.07 -1.21 -25.16
C VAL A 428 -5.83 -2.04 -23.91
N ARG A 429 -5.05 -1.49 -22.99
CA ARG A 429 -4.76 -2.08 -21.70
C ARG A 429 -4.73 -1.04 -20.59
N SER A 430 -4.59 -1.47 -19.34
CA SER A 430 -4.65 -0.58 -18.17
C SER A 430 -3.44 -0.77 -17.25
N HIS A 431 -3.56 -1.27 -16.02
CA HIS A 431 -2.53 -1.90 -15.17
C HIS A 431 -1.27 -1.08 -14.78
N GLU A 432 -0.98 0.02 -15.47
CA GLU A 432 0.12 0.95 -15.19
C GLU A 432 -0.42 2.37 -15.06
N VAL A 433 -0.09 3.00 -13.94
CA VAL A 433 -0.32 4.42 -13.72
C VAL A 433 0.44 5.23 -14.78
N LYS A 434 -0.25 6.19 -15.41
CA LYS A 434 0.34 7.13 -16.37
C LYS A 434 0.02 8.55 -15.96
N GLN A 435 0.99 9.46 -16.13
CA GLN A 435 0.87 10.84 -15.63
C GLN A 435 -0.34 11.57 -16.21
N GLU A 436 -0.62 11.40 -17.51
CA GLU A 436 -1.77 12.00 -18.19
C GLU A 436 -3.02 11.11 -18.17
N GLY A 437 -2.99 10.00 -17.42
CA GLY A 437 -4.04 8.97 -17.39
C GLY A 437 -4.02 8.03 -18.59
N TYR A 438 -3.18 8.27 -19.59
CA TYR A 438 -3.01 7.37 -20.74
C TYR A 438 -1.60 7.47 -21.35
N GLU A 439 -1.24 6.50 -22.19
CA GLU A 439 0.00 6.50 -22.97
C GLU A 439 -0.18 5.71 -24.28
N LEU A 440 0.39 6.21 -25.37
CA LEU A 440 0.47 5.49 -26.64
C LEU A 440 1.88 4.92 -26.80
N ALA A 441 2.00 3.61 -26.66
CA ALA A 441 3.23 2.86 -26.91
C ALA A 441 3.17 2.14 -28.26
N HIS A 442 4.31 1.60 -28.67
CA HIS A 442 4.46 0.72 -29.84
C HIS A 442 3.85 1.33 -31.11
N ASN A 443 4.23 2.57 -31.44
CA ASN A 443 3.72 3.31 -32.61
C ASN A 443 2.19 3.48 -32.60
N GLY A 444 1.60 3.66 -31.42
CA GLY A 444 0.16 3.82 -31.23
C GLY A 444 -0.65 2.52 -31.30
N LYS A 445 0.03 1.36 -31.28
CA LYS A 445 -0.59 0.03 -31.36
C LYS A 445 -0.85 -0.63 -30.01
N CYS A 446 -0.21 -0.15 -28.95
CA CYS A 446 -0.47 -0.56 -27.57
C CYS A 446 -0.81 0.68 -26.76
N ILE A 447 -2.04 0.77 -26.27
CA ILE A 447 -2.55 1.95 -25.58
C ILE A 447 -2.80 1.61 -24.13
N THR A 448 -2.21 2.36 -23.21
CA THR A 448 -2.51 2.28 -21.78
C THR A 448 -3.54 3.33 -21.41
N VAL A 449 -4.59 2.97 -20.67
CA VAL A 449 -5.58 3.88 -20.06
C VAL A 449 -5.72 3.56 -18.58
N PHE A 450 -5.73 4.59 -17.73
CA PHE A 450 -5.77 4.46 -16.28
C PHE A 450 -6.76 5.48 -15.71
N SER A 451 -7.75 5.02 -14.94
CA SER A 451 -8.93 5.82 -14.54
C SER A 451 -8.95 6.19 -13.05
N ALA A 452 -7.86 5.99 -12.33
CA ALA A 452 -7.68 6.42 -10.94
C ALA A 452 -6.78 7.67 -10.88
N PRO A 453 -7.34 8.89 -10.91
CA PRO A 453 -6.55 10.12 -10.78
C PRO A 453 -5.97 10.25 -9.36
N ASN A 454 -4.82 10.93 -9.22
CA ASN A 454 -4.08 11.07 -7.97
C ASN A 454 -4.00 9.74 -7.19
N TYR A 455 -3.55 8.69 -7.88
CA TYR A 455 -3.63 7.33 -7.38
C TYR A 455 -3.02 7.20 -5.98
N CYS A 456 -3.76 6.54 -5.08
CA CYS A 456 -3.42 6.41 -3.66
C CYS A 456 -3.09 7.75 -2.97
N ASP A 457 -3.80 8.82 -3.33
CA ASP A 457 -3.69 10.18 -2.78
C ASP A 457 -2.28 10.80 -2.81
N SER A 458 -1.37 10.23 -3.61
CA SER A 458 0.06 10.56 -3.54
C SER A 458 0.73 10.69 -4.89
N MET A 459 0.22 10.03 -5.93
CA MET A 459 0.90 9.96 -7.23
C MET A 459 0.73 11.23 -8.08
N GLY A 460 -0.30 12.04 -7.84
CA GLY A 460 -0.54 13.30 -8.58
C GLY A 460 -0.83 13.14 -10.08
N ASN A 461 -1.05 11.91 -10.57
CA ASN A 461 -1.39 11.64 -11.96
C ASN A 461 -2.84 12.08 -12.29
N LYS A 462 -3.13 12.29 -13.58
CA LYS A 462 -4.51 12.37 -14.07
C LYS A 462 -5.08 10.96 -14.24
N GLY A 463 -6.41 10.86 -14.24
CA GLY A 463 -7.15 9.73 -14.77
C GLY A 463 -7.56 10.02 -16.21
N ALA A 464 -7.86 8.99 -16.99
CA ALA A 464 -8.44 9.16 -18.32
C ALA A 464 -9.43 8.04 -18.65
N TYR A 465 -10.29 8.30 -19.63
CA TYR A 465 -11.08 7.30 -20.33
C TYR A 465 -10.96 7.50 -21.85
N ILE A 466 -11.19 6.42 -22.60
CA ILE A 466 -11.16 6.43 -24.07
C ILE A 466 -12.60 6.40 -24.58
N THR A 467 -12.90 7.19 -25.60
CA THR A 467 -14.13 7.06 -26.38
C THR A 467 -13.83 6.71 -27.83
N ILE A 468 -14.65 5.84 -28.41
CA ILE A 468 -14.64 5.47 -29.83
C ILE A 468 -16.05 5.54 -30.40
N THR A 469 -16.18 5.51 -31.73
CA THR A 469 -17.46 5.39 -32.43
C THR A 469 -17.46 4.15 -33.31
N GLY A 470 -18.61 3.51 -33.54
CA GLY A 470 -18.65 2.23 -34.27
C GLY A 470 -18.10 2.27 -35.70
N ASP A 471 -18.19 3.42 -36.38
CA ASP A 471 -17.66 3.69 -37.72
C ASP A 471 -16.22 4.22 -37.73
N ASP A 472 -15.72 4.69 -36.59
CA ASP A 472 -14.36 5.20 -36.43
C ASP A 472 -13.83 4.79 -35.05
N VAL A 473 -13.07 3.70 -35.05
CA VAL A 473 -12.49 3.11 -33.84
C VAL A 473 -11.21 3.83 -33.41
N ARG A 474 -10.86 5.00 -33.98
CA ARG A 474 -9.71 5.77 -33.48
C ARG A 474 -9.97 6.25 -32.04
N PRO A 475 -9.02 6.03 -31.11
CA PRO A 475 -9.21 6.35 -29.70
C PRO A 475 -9.21 7.86 -29.47
N LYS A 476 -10.23 8.37 -28.78
CA LYS A 476 -10.28 9.75 -28.27
C LYS A 476 -10.12 9.74 -26.76
N PHE A 477 -9.06 10.36 -26.28
CA PHE A 477 -8.72 10.40 -24.86
C PHE A 477 -9.34 11.62 -24.18
N THR A 478 -9.93 11.40 -23.00
CA THR A 478 -10.35 12.48 -22.10
C THR A 478 -9.70 12.27 -20.75
N SER A 479 -8.76 13.16 -20.39
CA SER A 479 -8.13 13.16 -19.07
C SER A 479 -8.89 14.03 -18.08
N TYR A 480 -8.86 13.67 -16.80
CA TYR A 480 -9.48 14.38 -15.68
C TYR A 480 -8.64 14.26 -14.41
N THR A 481 -8.84 15.19 -13.49
CA THR A 481 -8.15 15.22 -12.19
C THR A 481 -9.01 14.60 -11.09
N ALA A 482 -8.38 14.29 -9.97
CA ALA A 482 -9.06 13.73 -8.80
C ALA A 482 -10.07 14.73 -8.22
N VAL A 483 -11.13 14.19 -7.62
CA VAL A 483 -12.11 14.97 -6.86
C VAL A 483 -11.97 14.73 -5.35
N PRO A 484 -12.43 15.67 -4.51
CA PRO A 484 -12.44 15.46 -3.06
C PRO A 484 -13.25 14.21 -2.67
N HIS A 485 -12.76 13.47 -1.68
CA HIS A 485 -13.43 12.35 -1.05
C HIS A 485 -13.33 12.47 0.48
N PRO A 486 -14.15 11.72 1.26
CA PRO A 486 -14.03 11.67 2.71
C PRO A 486 -12.62 11.29 3.16
N PRO A 487 -12.17 11.71 4.36
CA PRO A 487 -10.80 11.55 4.84
C PRO A 487 -10.52 10.11 5.32
N VAL A 488 -10.74 9.13 4.45
CA VAL A 488 -10.41 7.72 4.65
C VAL A 488 -9.17 7.41 3.81
N ARG A 489 -8.03 7.22 4.49
CA ARG A 489 -6.73 7.01 3.82
C ARG A 489 -6.76 5.79 2.88
N PRO A 490 -5.97 5.77 1.79
CA PRO A 490 -5.76 4.57 0.99
C PRO A 490 -5.21 3.44 1.86
N MET A 491 -5.51 2.20 1.46
CA MET A 491 -5.04 0.98 2.11
C MET A 491 -5.46 0.88 3.59
N MET A 492 -6.53 1.59 4.01
CA MET A 492 -7.00 1.58 5.41
C MET A 492 -7.26 0.17 5.92
N TYR A 493 -7.80 -0.69 5.06
CA TYR A 493 -8.20 -2.05 5.37
C TYR A 493 -7.18 -3.11 4.91
N ALA A 494 -6.04 -2.69 4.36
CA ALA A 494 -5.00 -3.60 3.91
C ALA A 494 -4.31 -4.29 5.09
N ASN A 495 -3.71 -5.45 4.81
CA ASN A 495 -2.91 -6.15 5.78
C ASN A 495 -1.69 -5.29 6.13
N GLN A 496 -1.48 -5.01 7.41
CA GLN A 496 -0.37 -4.15 7.88
C GLN A 496 1.01 -4.67 7.48
N LEU A 497 1.11 -5.93 7.08
CA LEU A 497 2.33 -6.54 6.53
C LEU A 497 2.77 -5.97 5.16
N SER A 498 1.86 -5.33 4.42
CA SER A 498 2.17 -4.60 3.18
C SER A 498 2.36 -3.09 3.41
N MET A 499 2.03 -2.59 4.61
CA MET A 499 2.38 -1.24 5.00
C MET A 499 3.83 -1.25 5.49
N PHE A 500 4.69 -0.56 4.74
CA PHE A 500 5.96 -0.10 5.28
C PHE A 500 5.71 0.60 6.63
N ASP A 501 6.67 0.51 7.56
CA ASP A 501 6.71 1.42 8.71
C ASP A 501 6.59 2.84 8.16
N ASN A 502 5.40 3.44 8.33
CA ASN A 502 5.07 4.74 7.75
C ASN A 502 5.61 5.88 8.62
N ARG A 503 6.31 5.57 9.73
CA ARG A 503 6.94 6.57 10.57
C ARG A 503 8.20 7.07 9.88
N VAL A 504 8.26 8.39 9.71
CA VAL A 504 9.45 9.05 9.18
C VAL A 504 10.26 9.59 10.34
N ALA A 505 11.59 9.56 10.21
CA ALA A 505 12.45 10.23 11.19
C ALA A 505 12.22 11.73 11.05
N VAL A 506 11.97 12.40 12.17
CA VAL A 506 11.74 13.84 12.14
C VAL A 506 13.07 14.56 12.26
N GLU A 507 13.30 15.56 11.40
CA GLU A 507 14.31 16.58 11.67
C GLU A 507 13.83 17.44 12.84
N SER A 508 14.15 17.02 14.07
CA SER A 508 13.66 17.67 15.29
C SER A 508 14.27 19.07 15.53
N SER A 509 15.01 19.64 14.59
CA SER A 509 15.53 21.00 14.65
C SER A 509 14.52 22.07 14.21
N ALA A 510 13.46 21.69 13.49
CA ALA A 510 12.45 22.63 13.01
C ALA A 510 11.16 22.56 13.86
N TYR A 511 10.54 23.72 14.11
CA TYR A 511 9.22 23.80 14.75
C TYR A 511 8.15 23.23 13.79
N PRO A 512 7.17 22.43 14.24
CA PRO A 512 6.80 22.09 15.63
C PRO A 512 7.62 21.00 16.32
N TRP A 513 8.44 20.27 15.57
CA TRP A 513 9.12 19.07 16.04
C TRP A 513 10.14 19.32 17.15
N SER A 514 10.80 20.47 17.10
CA SER A 514 11.76 20.92 18.11
C SER A 514 11.17 21.07 19.51
N ALA A 515 9.85 21.27 19.62
CA ALA A 515 9.16 21.30 20.90
C ALA A 515 9.05 19.91 21.56
N VAL A 516 9.22 18.82 20.80
CA VAL A 516 9.09 17.43 21.29
C VAL A 516 10.46 16.87 21.65
N GLY A 517 10.60 16.45 22.90
CA GLY A 517 11.84 15.92 23.47
C GLY A 517 11.64 14.61 24.20
N LYS A 518 12.73 14.13 24.79
CA LYS A 518 12.77 12.86 25.51
C LYS A 518 13.08 13.10 26.98
N LEU A 519 12.46 12.35 27.87
CA LEU A 519 12.80 12.33 29.29
C LEU A 519 13.93 11.34 29.56
N SER A 520 14.69 11.54 30.64
CA SER A 520 15.70 10.57 31.10
C SER A 520 15.12 9.19 31.43
N THR A 521 13.80 9.10 31.65
CA THR A 521 13.07 7.83 31.84
C THR A 521 12.82 7.07 30.53
N GLY A 522 13.06 7.69 29.37
CA GLY A 522 12.82 7.09 28.07
C GLY A 522 11.56 7.59 27.36
N CYS A 523 10.61 8.16 28.11
CA CYS A 523 9.35 8.68 27.60
C CYS A 523 9.50 9.93 26.74
N THR A 524 8.44 10.25 26.00
CA THR A 524 8.31 11.50 25.25
C THR A 524 7.78 12.60 26.18
N GLY A 525 8.26 13.83 25.99
CA GLY A 525 7.69 15.03 26.60
C GLY A 525 7.62 16.17 25.58
N THR A 526 6.72 17.12 25.79
CA THR A 526 6.51 18.23 24.85
C THR A 526 6.50 19.57 25.55
N LEU A 527 7.25 20.53 25.02
CA LEU A 527 7.23 21.91 25.48
C LEU A 527 5.85 22.54 25.19
N VAL A 528 5.19 23.03 26.23
CA VAL A 528 3.88 23.71 26.17
C VAL A 528 3.91 25.15 26.69
N GLY A 529 5.11 25.61 27.06
CA GLY A 529 5.46 26.96 27.45
C GLY A 529 6.98 27.16 27.42
N SER A 530 7.45 28.32 27.88
CA SER A 530 8.88 28.67 27.89
C SER A 530 9.74 27.68 28.70
N ASP A 531 9.23 27.17 29.81
CA ASP A 531 9.91 26.23 30.71
C ASP A 531 9.00 25.09 31.21
N LEU A 532 7.93 24.80 30.50
CA LEU A 532 6.94 23.78 30.87
C LEU A 532 6.91 22.64 29.87
N VAL A 533 7.05 21.41 30.37
CA VAL A 533 6.98 20.17 29.58
C VAL A 533 5.77 19.35 30.02
N LEU A 534 5.06 18.80 29.05
CA LEU A 534 3.89 17.96 29.23
C LEU A 534 4.22 16.52 28.80
N THR A 535 3.85 15.54 29.64
CA THR A 535 4.10 14.11 29.46
C THR A 535 3.01 13.29 30.16
N ALA A 536 3.04 11.96 30.04
CA ALA A 536 2.18 11.06 30.82
C ALA A 536 2.65 10.95 32.29
N ALA A 537 1.73 10.70 33.22
CA ALA A 537 2.03 10.59 34.65
C ALA A 537 2.87 9.34 34.95
N HIS A 538 2.58 8.21 34.31
CA HIS A 538 3.35 6.98 34.46
C HIS A 538 4.83 7.14 34.04
N CYS A 539 5.17 8.18 33.28
CA CYS A 539 6.55 8.48 32.90
C CYS A 539 7.39 9.09 34.03
N VAL A 540 6.76 9.54 35.12
CA VAL A 540 7.41 10.18 36.28
C VAL A 540 7.03 9.53 37.62
N ILE A 541 6.12 8.58 37.61
CA ILE A 541 5.67 7.81 38.78
C ILE A 541 6.22 6.39 38.69
N ASP A 542 6.69 5.87 39.83
CA ASP A 542 7.12 4.49 39.92
C ASP A 542 5.89 3.55 40.01
N SER A 543 5.81 2.60 39.09
CA SER A 543 4.64 1.72 38.91
C SER A 543 4.42 0.74 40.07
N LYS A 544 5.40 0.56 40.96
CA LYS A 544 5.30 -0.36 42.12
C LYS A 544 4.96 0.38 43.40
N THR A 545 5.51 1.58 43.57
CA THR A 545 5.36 2.35 44.81
C THR A 545 4.28 3.42 44.73
N HIS A 546 3.79 3.74 43.52
CA HIS A 546 2.86 4.84 43.26
C HIS A 546 3.37 6.21 43.74
N ALA A 547 4.67 6.31 44.02
CA ALA A 547 5.35 7.53 44.42
C ALA A 547 6.03 8.19 43.20
N LEU A 548 6.27 9.50 43.30
CA LEU A 548 7.14 10.19 42.36
C LEU A 548 8.52 9.53 42.31
N SER A 549 9.09 9.42 41.11
CA SER A 549 10.45 8.95 40.94
C SER A 549 11.42 9.85 41.71
N THR A 550 12.18 9.27 42.64
CA THR A 550 13.20 9.98 43.43
C THR A 550 14.49 10.25 42.64
N LYS A 551 14.54 9.85 41.37
CA LYS A 551 15.68 10.04 40.47
C LYS A 551 15.69 11.45 39.88
N SER A 552 16.87 12.04 39.72
CA SER A 552 17.04 13.29 38.98
C SER A 552 16.49 13.15 37.55
N LEU A 553 15.42 13.90 37.25
CA LEU A 553 14.72 13.85 35.97
C LEU A 553 15.23 14.97 35.05
N TYR A 554 15.54 14.62 33.81
CA TYR A 554 15.99 15.56 32.78
C TYR A 554 15.08 15.49 31.56
N PHE A 555 14.88 16.64 30.92
CA PHE A 555 14.25 16.75 29.61
C PHE A 555 15.30 17.11 28.55
N TYR A 556 15.32 16.35 27.47
CA TYR A 556 16.25 16.48 26.36
C TYR A 556 15.49 16.91 25.11
N ALA A 557 15.60 18.19 24.74
CA ALA A 557 14.92 18.74 23.58
C ALA A 557 15.74 18.51 22.30
N ASN A 558 15.03 18.26 21.19
CA ASN A 558 15.63 18.01 19.88
C ASN A 558 16.71 16.90 19.95
N MET A 559 16.27 15.69 20.34
CA MET A 559 17.14 14.52 20.43
C MET A 559 17.15 13.74 19.11
N ILE A 560 18.31 13.68 18.47
CA ILE A 560 18.54 12.99 17.20
C ILE A 560 19.71 12.02 17.36
N ASP A 561 19.51 10.77 16.95
CA ASP A 561 20.49 9.69 17.03
C ASP A 561 21.16 9.56 18.42
N GLY A 562 20.38 9.86 19.47
CA GLY A 562 20.80 9.77 20.87
C GLY A 562 21.58 10.98 21.38
N LYS A 563 21.70 12.05 20.58
CA LYS A 563 22.32 13.32 20.96
C LYS A 563 21.23 14.38 21.12
N SER A 564 21.28 15.14 22.21
CA SER A 564 20.40 16.28 22.45
C SER A 564 21.14 17.58 22.16
N SER A 565 20.50 18.52 21.47
CA SER A 565 21.05 19.87 21.33
C SER A 565 20.87 20.70 22.60
N HIS A 566 19.79 20.45 23.36
CA HIS A 566 19.47 21.15 24.59
C HIS A 566 18.94 20.16 25.64
N GLN A 567 19.28 20.36 26.91
CA GLN A 567 18.79 19.53 28.02
C GLN A 567 18.51 20.40 29.23
N ALA A 568 17.46 20.15 30.02
CA ALA A 568 17.15 20.90 31.24
C ALA A 568 16.79 19.96 32.38
N PHE A 569 17.09 20.38 33.61
CA PHE A 569 16.70 19.65 34.81
C PHE A 569 15.25 19.96 35.15
N VAL A 570 14.51 18.95 35.64
CA VAL A 570 13.13 19.14 36.09
C VAL A 570 13.13 19.57 37.54
N SER A 571 12.79 20.84 37.77
CA SER A 571 12.78 21.47 39.10
C SER A 571 11.51 21.17 39.90
N HIS A 572 10.40 20.92 39.21
CA HIS A 572 9.11 20.63 39.85
C HIS A 572 8.22 19.78 38.96
N ILE A 573 7.34 18.98 39.57
CA ILE A 573 6.42 18.07 38.87
C ILE A 573 5.02 18.25 39.44
N TRP A 574 4.03 18.43 38.57
CA TRP A 574 2.60 18.29 38.88
C TRP A 574 2.06 17.10 38.09
N TRP A 575 1.12 16.34 38.64
CA TRP A 575 0.58 15.14 38.00
C TRP A 575 -0.89 14.94 38.35
N GLY A 576 -1.63 14.23 37.49
CA GLY A 576 -3.07 14.03 37.65
C GLY A 576 -3.47 12.80 38.47
N THR A 577 -2.62 11.79 38.57
CA THR A 577 -2.90 10.55 39.32
C THR A 577 -1.61 9.86 39.76
N THR A 578 -1.63 9.22 40.94
CA THR A 578 -0.57 8.29 41.39
C THR A 578 -0.81 6.85 40.94
N ASP A 579 -2.01 6.54 40.44
CA ASP A 579 -2.37 5.23 39.89
C ASP A 579 -2.89 5.38 38.45
N PRO A 580 -1.98 5.48 37.47
CA PRO A 580 -2.33 5.67 36.07
C PRO A 580 -2.98 4.42 35.47
N ASN A 581 -2.81 3.23 36.06
CA ASN A 581 -3.42 2.01 35.56
C ASN A 581 -4.94 2.01 35.72
N THR A 582 -5.44 2.58 36.81
CA THR A 582 -6.89 2.67 37.09
C THR A 582 -7.48 4.00 36.61
N ASN A 583 -6.71 5.09 36.64
CA ASN A 583 -7.15 6.44 36.29
C ASN A 583 -6.46 6.97 35.01
N ARG A 584 -6.58 6.23 33.90
CA ARG A 584 -5.89 6.57 32.63
C ARG A 584 -6.28 7.94 32.07
N ASN A 585 -7.50 8.41 32.29
CA ASN A 585 -7.94 9.77 31.92
C ASN A 585 -7.22 10.89 32.71
N LYS A 586 -6.53 10.55 33.81
CA LYS A 586 -5.70 11.46 34.60
C LYS A 586 -4.20 11.18 34.46
N ASP A 587 -3.80 10.37 33.49
CA ASP A 587 -2.41 9.97 33.23
C ASP A 587 -1.62 11.09 32.52
N TRP A 588 -1.52 12.24 33.15
CA TRP A 588 -0.76 13.40 32.69
C TRP A 588 0.16 13.92 33.80
N ALA A 589 1.28 14.51 33.38
CA ALA A 589 2.19 15.26 34.24
C ALA A 589 2.73 16.50 33.53
N LEU A 590 2.89 17.58 34.31
CA LEU A 590 3.57 18.82 33.92
C LEU A 590 4.87 18.95 34.68
N LEU A 591 5.94 19.25 33.96
CA LEU A 591 7.29 19.36 34.48
C LEU A 591 7.75 20.81 34.30
N ARG A 592 8.16 21.46 35.39
CA ARG A 592 8.86 22.75 35.33
C ARG A 592 10.34 22.48 35.09
N LEU A 593 10.89 23.13 34.09
CA LEU A 593 12.32 23.10 33.80
C LEU A 593 13.05 24.18 34.61
N ASP A 594 14.30 23.93 34.96
CA ASP A 594 15.19 24.92 35.57
C ASP A 594 15.64 26.03 34.61
N LYS A 595 15.35 25.88 33.31
CA LYS A 595 15.61 26.88 32.26
C LYS A 595 14.59 26.88 31.14
N LYS A 596 14.49 28.01 30.46
CA LYS A 596 13.49 28.30 29.43
C LYS A 596 13.84 27.73 28.05
N LEU A 597 13.70 26.41 27.87
CA LEU A 597 13.97 25.78 26.57
C LEU A 597 12.95 26.13 25.48
N GLY A 598 11.67 26.35 25.84
CA GLY A 598 10.60 26.69 24.90
C GLY A 598 10.80 28.02 24.16
N ASP A 599 11.55 28.96 24.73
CA ASP A 599 11.88 30.23 24.06
C ASP A 599 12.81 30.02 22.85
N THR A 600 13.60 28.94 22.86
CA THR A 600 14.56 28.61 21.79
C THR A 600 14.07 27.49 20.87
N GLN A 601 13.39 26.49 21.42
CA GLN A 601 12.92 25.32 20.67
C GLN A 601 11.48 25.46 20.18
N GLY A 602 10.79 26.54 20.57
CA GLY A 602 9.35 26.67 20.42
C GLY A 602 8.58 25.79 21.41
N TRP A 603 7.27 26.04 21.50
CA TRP A 603 6.36 25.26 22.32
C TRP A 603 4.99 25.20 21.64
N LEU A 604 4.25 24.13 21.89
CA LEU A 604 2.93 23.93 21.28
C LEU A 604 1.82 24.48 22.18
N GLY A 605 0.78 25.05 21.55
CA GLY A 605 -0.45 25.36 22.24
C GLY A 605 -1.14 24.08 22.74
N VAL A 606 -2.00 24.18 23.75
CA VAL A 606 -2.83 23.06 24.22
C VAL A 606 -4.28 23.48 24.13
N ARG A 607 -5.15 22.62 23.59
CA ARG A 607 -6.57 22.91 23.41
C ARG A 607 -7.44 21.69 23.70
N MET A 608 -8.50 21.92 24.46
CA MET A 608 -9.57 20.94 24.65
C MET A 608 -10.55 21.02 23.47
N LEU A 609 -10.89 19.86 22.92
CA LEU A 609 -11.84 19.74 21.80
C LEU A 609 -13.06 18.92 22.24
N SER A 610 -14.18 19.08 21.54
CA SER A 610 -15.32 18.16 21.72
C SER A 610 -14.98 16.79 21.13
N THR A 611 -15.59 15.71 21.64
CA THR A 611 -15.42 14.35 21.10
C THR A 611 -15.60 14.29 19.58
N ASN A 612 -16.67 14.91 19.06
CA ASN A 612 -16.96 14.92 17.62
C ASN A 612 -15.87 15.63 16.82
N THR A 613 -15.37 16.76 17.35
CA THR A 613 -14.27 17.49 16.71
C THR A 613 -12.99 16.67 16.72
N MET A 614 -12.67 15.95 17.80
CA MET A 614 -11.48 15.11 17.88
C MET A 614 -11.52 13.94 16.89
N ILE A 615 -12.66 13.25 16.80
CA ILE A 615 -12.84 12.14 15.85
C ILE A 615 -12.70 12.65 14.40
N ALA A 616 -13.20 13.86 14.13
CA ALA A 616 -13.07 14.52 12.83
C ALA A 616 -11.70 15.17 12.58
N THR A 617 -10.83 15.28 13.59
CA THR A 617 -9.52 15.94 13.47
C THR A 617 -8.44 14.92 13.16
N SER A 618 -7.80 15.08 12.00
CA SER A 618 -6.58 14.35 11.67
C SER A 618 -5.39 14.92 12.45
N GLY A 619 -4.84 14.12 13.34
CA GLY A 619 -3.71 14.48 14.21
C GLY A 619 -2.37 14.01 13.67
N THR A 620 -1.33 14.59 14.27
CA THR A 620 0.05 14.15 14.13
C THR A 620 0.54 13.70 15.51
N LEU A 621 0.88 12.42 15.64
CA LEU A 621 1.55 11.90 16.82
C LEU A 621 3.06 11.97 16.60
N VAL A 622 3.78 12.49 17.58
CA VAL A 622 5.25 12.49 17.58
C VAL A 622 5.73 11.86 18.86
N GLY A 623 6.74 11.01 18.79
CA GLY A 623 7.35 10.52 20.02
C GLY A 623 8.53 9.58 19.83
N TYR A 624 9.21 9.35 20.94
CA TYR A 624 10.31 8.41 21.04
C TYR A 624 9.75 7.04 21.42
N SER A 625 9.81 6.10 20.48
CA SER A 625 9.35 4.73 20.66
C SER A 625 10.51 3.74 20.69
N ALA A 626 10.35 2.58 21.32
CA ALA A 626 11.43 1.59 21.47
C ALA A 626 11.71 0.80 20.18
N ASP A 627 10.75 0.75 19.26
CA ASP A 627 10.82 0.14 17.93
C ASP A 627 11.36 1.10 16.86
N PHE A 628 11.22 2.42 17.03
CA PHE A 628 11.71 3.40 16.07
C PHE A 628 13.13 3.89 16.42
N ARG A 629 14.13 3.56 15.58
CA ARG A 629 15.57 3.85 15.82
C ARG A 629 16.05 3.60 17.26
N ASN A 630 15.47 2.61 17.97
CA ASN A 630 15.69 2.34 19.40
C ASN A 630 15.54 3.61 20.28
N SER A 631 14.52 4.43 20.04
CA SER A 631 14.24 5.68 20.77
C SER A 631 15.33 6.75 20.68
N LYS A 632 16.23 6.66 19.71
CA LYS A 632 17.32 7.64 19.53
C LYS A 632 16.89 8.90 18.80
N THR A 633 15.86 8.80 17.98
CA THR A 633 15.24 9.89 17.21
C THR A 633 13.74 9.72 17.31
N ALA A 634 12.99 10.82 17.41
CA ALA A 634 11.53 10.74 17.40
C ALA A 634 11.00 10.24 16.05
N GLY A 635 9.99 9.38 16.08
CA GLY A 635 9.17 9.04 14.92
C GLY A 635 7.96 9.97 14.86
N VAL A 636 7.55 10.34 13.64
CA VAL A 636 6.27 11.01 13.40
C VAL A 636 5.31 10.07 12.69
N HIS A 637 4.07 10.08 13.15
CA HIS A 637 2.94 9.51 12.44
C HIS A 637 1.95 10.64 12.11
N ILE A 638 1.82 10.94 10.82
CA ILE A 638 0.89 11.93 10.30
C ILE A 638 -0.40 11.22 9.87
N GLY A 639 -1.57 11.79 10.19
CA GLY A 639 -2.86 11.19 9.79
C GLY A 639 -3.47 10.30 10.87
N CYS A 640 -3.05 10.47 12.12
CA CYS A 640 -3.63 9.78 13.26
C CYS A 640 -5.09 10.20 13.48
N SER A 641 -5.97 9.24 13.73
CA SER A 641 -7.37 9.51 14.05
C SER A 641 -7.73 8.95 15.41
N ILE A 642 -8.50 9.73 16.17
CA ILE A 642 -9.22 9.20 17.32
C ILE A 642 -10.38 8.37 16.77
N THR A 643 -10.36 7.06 17.01
CA THR A 643 -11.31 6.12 16.41
C THR A 643 -12.55 5.90 17.27
N LYS A 644 -12.40 6.01 18.59
CA LYS A 644 -13.47 5.68 19.54
C LYS A 644 -13.27 6.36 20.89
N GLN A 645 -14.35 6.82 21.51
CA GLN A 645 -14.36 7.16 22.94
C GLN A 645 -14.65 5.90 23.76
N LEU A 646 -13.86 5.68 24.81
CA LEU A 646 -14.09 4.58 25.76
C LEU A 646 -14.98 5.05 26.90
N LYS A 647 -14.39 5.49 28.01
CA LYS A 647 -15.06 5.96 29.22
C LYS A 647 -14.37 7.23 29.71
N ASP A 648 -15.15 8.19 30.20
CA ASP A 648 -14.67 9.51 30.63
C ASP A 648 -13.86 10.19 29.49
N ASP A 649 -12.73 10.84 29.82
CA ASP A 649 -11.85 11.51 28.86
C ASP A 649 -10.83 10.56 28.21
N LEU A 650 -11.13 9.26 28.08
CA LEU A 650 -10.25 8.25 27.48
C LEU A 650 -10.71 7.84 26.07
N PHE A 651 -9.78 7.81 25.12
CA PHE A 651 -10.07 7.55 23.71
C PHE A 651 -9.07 6.55 23.09
N ILE A 652 -9.48 5.87 22.03
CA ILE A 652 -8.61 5.01 21.20
C ILE A 652 -8.17 5.80 19.97
N HIS A 653 -6.92 5.58 19.56
CA HIS A 653 -6.38 6.09 18.30
C HIS A 653 -5.68 4.97 17.50
N ASN A 654 -5.51 5.20 16.20
CA ASN A 654 -4.95 4.23 15.25
C ASN A 654 -3.50 4.55 14.83
N CYS A 655 -2.75 5.29 15.66
CA CYS A 655 -1.35 5.59 15.31
C CYS A 655 -0.49 4.33 15.47
N ASP A 656 0.27 3.98 14.44
CA ASP A 656 1.36 3.01 14.46
C ASP A 656 2.44 3.44 15.48
N MET A 657 2.44 2.75 16.63
CA MET A 657 3.44 2.84 17.68
C MET A 657 3.60 1.47 18.37
N THR A 658 3.90 0.45 17.58
CA THR A 658 4.02 -0.97 18.01
C THR A 658 4.93 -1.20 19.23
N ARG A 659 5.82 -0.25 19.60
CA ARG A 659 6.54 -0.26 20.90
C ARG A 659 6.66 1.12 21.55
N GLY A 660 5.53 1.79 21.78
CA GLY A 660 5.39 2.93 22.68
C GLY A 660 5.53 4.31 22.03
N ALA A 661 5.22 5.37 22.79
CA ALA A 661 5.51 6.79 22.54
C ALA A 661 4.85 7.59 23.66
N SER A 662 4.95 7.07 24.89
CA SER A 662 4.15 7.51 26.01
C SER A 662 4.57 8.92 26.41
N GLY A 663 3.58 9.77 26.69
CA GLY A 663 3.77 11.21 26.84
C GLY A 663 3.91 11.96 25.51
N GLY A 664 3.79 11.27 24.37
CA GLY A 664 3.82 11.87 23.04
C GLY A 664 2.57 12.71 22.76
N PRO A 665 2.72 13.92 22.19
CA PRO A 665 1.59 14.77 21.88
C PRO A 665 0.92 14.28 20.60
N ILE A 666 -0.40 14.32 20.58
CA ILE A 666 -1.18 14.35 19.35
C ILE A 666 -1.61 15.80 19.14
N PHE A 667 -1.14 16.39 18.05
CA PHE A 667 -1.43 17.78 17.71
C PHE A 667 -1.93 17.94 16.28
N ALA A 668 -2.68 19.00 16.03
CA ALA A 668 -3.15 19.39 14.71
C ALA A 668 -2.85 20.88 14.48
N ASN A 669 -2.98 21.35 13.24
CA ASN A 669 -2.84 22.77 12.93
C ASN A 669 -4.19 23.48 13.06
N TRP A 670 -4.22 24.61 13.78
CA TRP A 670 -5.38 25.50 13.86
C TRP A 670 -4.95 26.93 13.59
N ASN A 671 -5.56 27.58 12.59
CA ASN A 671 -5.23 28.94 12.17
C ASN A 671 -3.72 29.16 11.95
N GLY A 672 -3.03 28.19 11.36
CA GLY A 672 -1.60 28.25 11.08
C GLY A 672 -0.66 27.93 12.26
N SER A 673 -1.20 27.61 13.44
CA SER A 673 -0.41 27.25 14.62
C SER A 673 -0.71 25.83 15.11
N PRO A 674 0.30 25.01 15.42
CA PRO A 674 0.10 23.67 15.93
C PRO A 674 -0.35 23.70 17.39
N TYR A 675 -1.36 22.90 17.69
CA TYR A 675 -1.91 22.76 19.04
C TYR A 675 -2.13 21.29 19.36
N ILE A 676 -1.70 20.95 20.56
CA ILE A 676 -1.88 19.67 21.18
C ILE A 676 -3.35 19.54 21.61
N TYR A 677 -4.00 18.42 21.27
CA TYR A 677 -5.37 18.13 21.67
C TYR A 677 -5.59 16.76 22.33
N ALA A 678 -4.63 15.84 22.25
CA ALA A 678 -4.65 14.59 23.02
C ALA A 678 -3.24 14.13 23.40
N LEU A 679 -3.11 13.41 24.53
CA LEU A 679 -1.85 12.86 25.02
C LEU A 679 -1.83 11.35 24.82
N ASN A 680 -0.81 10.83 24.16
CA ASN A 680 -0.62 9.39 24.09
C ASN A 680 -0.15 8.86 25.45
N VAL A 681 -0.96 7.99 26.07
CA VAL A 681 -0.70 7.44 27.42
C VAL A 681 -0.60 5.92 27.41
N ALA A 682 -0.47 5.30 26.24
CA ALA A 682 -0.31 3.85 26.11
C ALA A 682 1.03 3.38 26.69
N GLU A 683 1.03 2.32 27.50
CA GLU A 683 2.21 1.62 28.01
C GLU A 683 2.46 0.31 27.25
N PHE A 684 3.74 -0.04 27.05
CA PHE A 684 4.14 -1.35 26.53
C PHE A 684 4.24 -2.37 27.67
N ARG A 685 3.58 -3.54 27.57
CA ARG A 685 3.78 -4.67 28.50
C ARG A 685 4.25 -5.92 27.76
N HIS A 686 5.50 -6.32 28.01
CA HIS A 686 6.01 -7.62 27.58
C HIS A 686 5.32 -8.73 28.40
N GLY A 687 4.61 -9.63 27.73
CA GLY A 687 4.31 -10.99 28.20
C GLY A 687 3.86 -11.12 29.65
N GLY A 688 2.55 -10.96 29.88
CA GLY A 688 1.89 -11.37 31.13
C GLY A 688 2.03 -10.38 32.27
N ASP A 689 1.20 -9.33 32.27
CA ASP A 689 0.50 -8.90 33.49
C ASP A 689 -0.60 -7.89 33.16
N GLN A 690 -1.79 -8.21 33.66
CA GLN A 690 -3.09 -7.61 33.38
C GLN A 690 -3.09 -6.07 33.44
N SER A 691 -3.41 -5.40 32.33
CA SER A 691 -4.02 -4.07 32.44
C SER A 691 -5.44 -4.29 32.96
N LEU A 692 -5.70 -3.92 34.21
CA LEU A 692 -7.02 -4.02 34.83
C LEU A 692 -7.98 -2.94 34.26
N GLN A 693 -8.29 -3.03 32.97
CA GLN A 693 -9.55 -2.62 32.36
C GLN A 693 -9.81 -3.59 31.19
N ILE A 694 -11.06 -4.02 31.02
CA ILE A 694 -11.54 -5.23 30.33
C ILE A 694 -11.44 -5.15 28.77
N TRP A 695 -10.49 -4.39 28.22
CA TRP A 695 -10.37 -4.14 26.78
C TRP A 695 -9.07 -4.74 26.23
N ASN A 696 -9.16 -5.50 25.12
CA ASN A 696 -8.02 -6.12 24.45
C ASN A 696 -7.22 -5.06 23.66
N PHE A 697 -6.41 -4.26 24.35
CA PHE A 697 -5.50 -3.32 23.72
C PHE A 697 -4.42 -4.07 22.92
N ASN A 698 -4.17 -3.62 21.69
CA ASN A 698 -3.08 -4.11 20.85
C ASN A 698 -2.45 -2.93 20.09
N ASP A 699 -1.33 -3.18 19.42
CA ASP A 699 -0.52 -2.15 18.75
C ASP A 699 -1.29 -1.31 17.71
N ASN A 700 -2.46 -1.78 17.28
CA ASN A 700 -3.32 -1.12 16.28
C ASN A 700 -4.41 -0.23 16.89
N GLU A 701 -4.66 -0.34 18.20
CA GLU A 701 -5.74 0.35 18.93
C GLU A 701 -5.26 0.81 20.31
N ALA A 702 -4.20 1.61 20.31
CA ALA A 702 -3.66 2.24 21.52
C ALA A 702 -4.59 3.35 22.06
N ASN A 703 -4.41 3.73 23.33
CA ASN A 703 -5.24 4.71 23.99
C ASN A 703 -4.53 6.06 24.21
N VAL A 704 -5.30 7.13 24.07
CA VAL A 704 -4.92 8.49 24.47
C VAL A 704 -5.83 9.00 25.58
N ALA A 705 -5.25 9.77 26.48
CA ALA A 705 -6.01 10.59 27.40
C ALA A 705 -6.27 11.93 26.71
N MET A 706 -7.54 12.29 26.59
CA MET A 706 -7.88 13.69 26.48
C MET A 706 -7.69 14.30 27.88
N TRP A 707 -6.93 15.39 27.94
CA TRP A 707 -6.59 16.05 29.19
C TRP A 707 -7.83 16.58 29.90
N SER A 708 -7.87 16.42 31.22
CA SER A 708 -8.97 16.89 32.06
C SER A 708 -9.01 18.41 32.20
N VAL A 709 -10.17 18.96 32.57
CA VAL A 709 -10.35 20.38 32.95
C VAL A 709 -9.33 20.80 34.02
N GLU A 710 -8.99 19.88 34.93
CA GLU A 710 -7.98 20.07 35.96
C GLU A 710 -6.60 20.40 35.38
N LEU A 711 -6.13 19.64 34.38
CA LEU A 711 -4.86 19.94 33.72
C LEU A 711 -4.90 21.30 33.03
N MET A 712 -5.97 21.61 32.29
CA MET A 712 -6.07 22.88 31.57
C MET A 712 -6.03 24.07 32.54
N ASN A 713 -6.73 23.98 33.67
CA ASN A 713 -6.67 24.98 34.73
C ASN A 713 -5.25 25.10 35.29
N LYS A 714 -4.55 23.98 35.48
CA LYS A 714 -3.17 23.99 35.95
C LYS A 714 -2.22 24.62 34.94
N ILE A 715 -2.30 24.29 33.65
CA ILE A 715 -1.51 24.92 32.58
C ILE A 715 -1.76 26.43 32.58
N ASN A 716 -3.02 26.86 32.63
CA ASN A 716 -3.38 28.27 32.57
C ASN A 716 -2.84 29.04 33.79
N SER A 717 -2.97 28.49 35.00
CA SER A 717 -2.40 29.12 36.21
C SER A 717 -0.88 29.21 36.17
N LEU A 718 -0.19 28.19 35.65
CA LEU A 718 1.27 28.16 35.56
C LEU A 718 1.85 29.02 34.42
N LYS A 719 1.03 29.40 33.45
CA LYS A 719 1.38 30.37 32.38
C LYS A 719 1.21 31.82 32.82
N GLN A 720 0.42 32.07 33.86
CA GLN A 720 0.20 33.41 34.44
C GLN A 720 1.20 33.73 35.58
N SER A 721 1.82 32.70 36.15
CA SER A 721 2.92 32.77 37.13
C SER A 721 4.28 32.74 36.45
#